data_AF-A0A5E4YDQ1-F1
#
_entry.id   AF-A0A5E4YDQ1-F1
#
_cell.length_a   1.000
_cell.length_b   1.000
_cell.length_c   1.000
_cell.angle_alpha   90.00
_cell.angle_beta   90.00
_cell.angle_gamma   90.00
#
_symmetry.space_group_name_H-M   'P 1'
#
loop_
_entity.id
_entity.type
_entity.pdbx_description
1 polymer ?
#
loop_
_entity_poly.entity_id
_entity_poly.type
_entity_poly.pdbx_seq_one_letter_code
_entity_poly.pdbx_strand_id
1 'polypeptide(L)'
;MIVGTAGHIDHGKTSLVRALTGVDTDRLKEEKARGISIELGYAYTPLPDGEVLGFIDVPGHEKLIHTMAAGAVGIDFALLVIAADDGIMPQTREHLAILSMLGVRRGVVALSKADRVDAARLAAVTQEISQWLANTPFAAAETVPVSATTPGDTGVAALREQLTQAAQALHTSGNATRREDALFRLAVDRVFTLAGHGTVVTGTAFAGTVRVGDNLTVMPQGLPVRVRSVHAQNRPVEAGRAGERCALNLAGVERDQLRRGNWIVAAGLPGPSTHVDVELRWLEDGAPLTQWFPLHVHLGTTHGQARTVLLEGDTLAPGGTMRVQLVFDAPVCTMPGDRFIVRNPQATATVGGGRVLDPAAPERKRRSATRLAWLDAVARSLDGEGLDALLAQSAFGLTSARVVALTGLPAGQWQWPANAVVLAGAEGESLAFAPQAWDAVRTRVLDVLRDYHARLPDEPGLDAARLGRMTWPSLDAWRWRVVVQAMLRDGALARTGAWWHLPTHRVEMTDAESALAEALTPLLAQGRFDPPWVRDMGRALSVPEERVRTVLRKLARQGRVHQIVKDLFFDDASVQTLAGMIADAGGKVEAGAFRDATGLGRKRAIQILEFFDRAGYTRRVGDWHVRRPGAEWGAA
;
A
#
# COMPACT_ATOMS: atom_id res chain seq x y z
N MET A 1 -2.03 17.52 -22.82
CA MET A 1 -1.29 16.34 -23.35
C MET A 1 0.21 16.60 -23.28
N ILE A 2 1.04 15.63 -22.87
CA ILE A 2 2.51 15.72 -22.91
C ILE A 2 3.06 14.89 -24.09
N VAL A 3 3.80 15.56 -24.97
CA VAL A 3 4.52 14.99 -26.11
C VAL A 3 6.00 14.86 -25.77
N GLY A 4 6.55 13.65 -25.86
CA GLY A 4 8.00 13.46 -25.73
C GLY A 4 8.67 13.32 -27.08
N THR A 5 9.70 14.12 -27.34
CA THR A 5 10.51 13.94 -28.55
C THR A 5 11.46 12.76 -28.37
N ALA A 6 11.70 12.01 -29.43
CA ALA A 6 12.63 10.88 -29.40
C ALA A 6 13.27 10.71 -30.78
N GLY A 7 14.55 10.40 -30.81
CA GLY A 7 15.28 10.20 -32.07
C GLY A 7 16.78 10.38 -31.89
N HIS A 8 17.54 9.97 -32.90
CA HIS A 8 19.00 10.10 -32.91
C HIS A 8 19.47 11.56 -32.75
N ILE A 9 20.72 11.74 -32.31
CA ILE A 9 21.39 13.04 -32.29
C ILE A 9 21.37 13.65 -33.71
N ASP A 10 21.27 14.97 -33.81
CA ASP A 10 21.27 15.74 -35.08
C ASP A 10 20.15 15.43 -36.08
N HIS A 11 19.13 14.66 -35.69
CA HIS A 11 17.89 14.51 -36.45
C HIS A 11 16.93 15.70 -36.30
N GLY A 12 17.34 16.80 -35.66
CA GLY A 12 16.55 18.04 -35.62
C GLY A 12 15.39 18.07 -34.61
N LYS A 13 15.45 17.30 -33.51
CA LYS A 13 14.44 17.30 -32.42
C LYS A 13 14.15 18.70 -31.88
N THR A 14 15.18 19.40 -31.40
CA THR A 14 15.11 20.74 -30.81
C THR A 14 14.61 21.78 -31.82
N SER A 15 15.12 21.72 -33.06
CA SER A 15 14.66 22.58 -34.17
C SER A 15 13.16 22.40 -34.45
N LEU A 16 12.68 21.15 -34.42
CA LEU A 16 11.27 20.84 -34.63
C LEU A 16 10.41 21.34 -33.47
N VAL A 17 10.84 21.15 -32.21
CA VAL A 17 10.14 21.70 -31.04
C VAL A 17 10.03 23.22 -31.12
N ARG A 18 11.12 23.89 -31.52
CA ARG A 18 11.10 25.34 -31.74
C ARG A 18 10.15 25.75 -32.86
N ALA A 19 10.10 25.02 -33.97
CA ALA A 19 9.17 25.30 -35.07
C ALA A 19 7.70 25.10 -34.68
N LEU A 20 7.42 24.13 -33.80
CA LEU A 20 6.08 23.84 -33.31
C LEU A 20 5.61 24.82 -32.22
N THR A 21 6.51 25.23 -31.32
CA THR A 21 6.16 25.96 -30.09
C THR A 21 6.63 27.41 -30.05
N GLY A 22 7.61 27.79 -30.88
CA GLY A 22 8.32 29.07 -30.80
C GLY A 22 9.32 29.18 -29.64
N VAL A 23 9.43 28.15 -28.79
CA VAL A 23 10.29 28.13 -27.59
C VAL A 23 11.60 27.42 -27.90
N ASP A 24 12.72 28.02 -27.50
CA ASP A 24 14.04 27.40 -27.53
C ASP A 24 14.23 26.51 -26.28
N THR A 25 14.39 25.21 -26.48
CA THR A 25 14.51 24.23 -25.40
C THR A 25 15.92 24.11 -24.83
N ASP A 26 16.94 24.48 -25.60
CA ASP A 26 18.34 24.49 -25.15
C ASP A 26 18.59 25.75 -24.31
N ARG A 27 18.80 25.56 -23.01
CA ARG A 27 18.92 26.68 -22.03
C ARG A 27 20.35 26.90 -21.59
N LEU A 28 21.16 25.85 -21.54
CA LEU A 28 22.54 25.93 -21.07
C LEU A 28 23.44 26.50 -22.16
N LYS A 29 24.44 27.30 -21.74
CA LYS A 29 25.47 27.82 -22.68
C LYS A 29 26.23 26.69 -23.37
N GLU A 30 26.42 25.56 -22.70
CA GLU A 30 27.08 24.37 -23.25
C GLU A 30 26.23 23.67 -24.31
N GLU A 31 24.91 23.59 -24.14
CA GLU A 31 23.98 23.00 -25.13
C GLU A 31 24.07 23.79 -26.44
N LYS A 32 23.99 25.12 -26.35
CA LYS A 32 24.07 26.03 -27.51
C LYS A 32 25.43 25.99 -28.20
N ALA A 33 26.51 25.81 -27.44
CA ALA A 33 27.87 25.75 -27.99
C ALA A 33 28.16 24.42 -28.71
N ARG A 34 27.57 23.31 -28.24
CA ARG A 34 27.84 21.96 -28.76
C ARG A 34 26.74 21.43 -29.69
N GLY A 35 25.59 22.08 -29.77
CA GLY A 35 24.45 21.63 -30.58
C GLY A 35 23.78 20.35 -30.04
N ILE A 36 23.98 20.03 -28.76
CA ILE A 36 23.43 18.83 -28.12
C ILE A 36 22.60 19.23 -26.90
N SER A 37 21.39 18.70 -26.76
CA SER A 37 20.59 18.86 -25.53
C SER A 37 21.17 17.97 -24.42
N ILE A 38 21.41 18.56 -23.24
CA ILE A 38 22.06 17.93 -22.09
C ILE A 38 21.01 17.70 -20.98
N GLU A 39 20.20 18.71 -20.69
CA GLU A 39 19.07 18.63 -19.78
C GLU A 39 17.75 18.39 -20.53
N LEU A 40 16.69 18.03 -19.80
CA LEU A 40 15.34 17.96 -20.37
C LEU A 40 14.85 19.38 -20.71
N GLY A 41 14.58 19.60 -21.99
CA GLY A 41 13.93 20.81 -22.47
C GLY A 41 12.42 20.73 -22.26
N TYR A 42 11.80 21.85 -21.88
CA TYR A 42 10.35 21.92 -21.73
C TYR A 42 9.79 23.12 -22.47
N ALA A 43 8.82 22.87 -23.34
CA ALA A 43 8.05 23.90 -24.04
C ALA A 43 6.56 23.64 -23.87
N TYR A 44 5.76 24.69 -23.79
CA TYR A 44 4.31 24.60 -23.60
C TYR A 44 3.61 25.51 -24.59
N THR A 45 2.67 24.95 -25.34
CA THR A 45 1.85 25.69 -26.30
C THR A 45 0.38 25.59 -25.89
N PRO A 46 -0.30 26.72 -25.60
CA PRO A 46 -1.72 26.71 -25.33
C PRO A 46 -2.51 26.34 -26.60
N LEU A 47 -3.55 25.54 -26.43
CA LEU A 47 -4.48 25.15 -27.48
C LEU A 47 -5.74 26.04 -27.46
N PRO A 48 -6.49 26.16 -28.58
CA PRO A 48 -7.67 27.02 -28.66
C PRO A 48 -8.81 26.67 -27.69
N ASP A 49 -8.86 25.42 -27.23
CA ASP A 49 -9.82 24.90 -26.25
C ASP A 49 -9.42 25.15 -24.79
N GLY A 50 -8.28 25.83 -24.56
CA GLY A 50 -7.77 26.15 -23.23
C GLY A 50 -6.86 25.08 -22.62
N GLU A 51 -6.73 23.92 -23.27
CA GLU A 51 -5.76 22.89 -22.93
C GLU A 51 -4.33 23.34 -23.26
N VAL A 52 -3.33 22.61 -22.75
CA VAL A 52 -1.93 22.88 -23.05
C VAL A 52 -1.25 21.65 -23.61
N LEU A 53 -0.56 21.85 -24.72
CA LEU A 53 0.35 20.89 -25.30
C LEU A 53 1.75 21.11 -24.70
N GLY A 54 2.19 20.18 -23.86
CA GLY A 54 3.54 20.19 -23.31
C GLY A 54 4.47 19.36 -24.18
N PHE A 55 5.67 19.86 -24.45
CA PHE A 55 6.74 19.14 -25.11
C PHE A 55 7.86 18.90 -24.11
N ILE A 56 8.34 17.66 -24.07
CA ILE A 56 9.56 17.28 -23.36
C ILE A 56 10.59 16.95 -24.43
N ASP A 57 11.59 17.82 -24.56
CA ASP A 57 12.72 17.59 -25.45
C ASP A 57 13.73 16.70 -24.74
N VAL A 58 13.84 15.47 -25.23
CA VAL A 58 14.61 14.41 -24.59
C VAL A 58 15.99 14.33 -25.26
N PRO A 59 17.08 14.31 -24.47
CA PRO A 59 18.42 14.18 -25.03
C PRO A 59 18.59 12.83 -25.74
N GLY A 60 19.09 12.86 -26.97
CA GLY A 60 19.22 11.66 -27.80
C GLY A 60 20.50 10.85 -27.58
N HIS A 61 21.41 11.30 -26.71
CA HIS A 61 22.71 10.67 -26.52
C HIS A 61 22.61 9.49 -25.54
N GLU A 62 23.29 8.38 -25.87
CA GLU A 62 23.38 7.15 -25.04
C GLU A 62 23.71 7.41 -23.55
N LYS A 63 24.61 8.37 -23.25
CA LYS A 63 25.02 8.73 -21.88
C LYS A 63 23.92 9.48 -21.12
N LEU A 64 22.95 10.06 -21.82
CA LEU A 64 21.87 10.87 -21.29
C LEU A 64 20.54 10.11 -21.21
N ILE A 65 20.55 8.78 -21.43
CA ILE A 65 19.34 7.96 -21.32
C ILE A 65 18.76 7.99 -19.90
N HIS A 66 19.58 8.17 -18.87
CA HIS A 66 19.10 8.37 -17.50
C HIS A 66 18.27 9.66 -17.35
N THR A 67 18.62 10.72 -18.09
CA THR A 67 17.87 11.98 -18.18
C THR A 67 16.60 11.79 -19.00
N MET A 68 16.70 11.09 -20.11
CA MET A 68 15.55 10.69 -20.90
C MET A 68 14.52 9.89 -20.12
N ALA A 69 14.94 8.82 -19.43
CA ALA A 69 14.03 7.93 -18.73
C ALA A 69 13.18 8.68 -17.71
N ALA A 70 13.79 9.65 -17.01
CA ALA A 70 13.10 10.50 -16.05
C ALA A 70 12.11 11.47 -16.70
N GLY A 71 12.43 12.03 -17.87
CA GLY A 71 11.52 12.90 -18.63
C GLY A 71 10.44 12.13 -19.38
N ALA A 72 10.71 10.87 -19.69
CA ALA A 72 9.78 10.02 -20.40
C ALA A 72 8.61 9.56 -19.53
N VAL A 73 8.77 9.64 -18.20
CA VAL A 73 7.69 9.31 -17.29
C VAL A 73 6.67 10.44 -17.23
N GLY A 74 5.52 10.19 -17.85
CA GLY A 74 4.44 11.17 -18.05
C GLY A 74 4.20 11.55 -19.51
N ILE A 75 4.97 11.01 -20.47
CA ILE A 75 4.66 11.15 -21.90
C ILE A 75 3.34 10.44 -22.19
N ASP A 76 2.41 11.16 -22.81
CA ASP A 76 1.17 10.57 -23.36
C ASP A 76 1.35 10.14 -24.82
N PHE A 77 2.19 10.87 -25.56
CA PHE A 77 2.31 10.77 -27.01
C PHE A 77 3.77 10.91 -27.44
N ALA A 78 4.26 10.00 -28.27
CA ALA A 78 5.63 10.06 -28.79
C ALA A 78 5.70 10.89 -30.08
N LEU A 79 6.71 11.76 -30.18
CA LEU A 79 7.12 12.40 -31.42
C LEU A 79 8.48 11.82 -31.84
N LEU A 80 8.45 10.84 -32.75
CA LEU A 80 9.65 10.17 -33.25
C LEU A 80 10.25 10.97 -34.40
N VAL A 81 11.42 11.56 -34.18
CA VAL A 81 12.09 12.40 -35.17
C VAL A 81 13.17 11.59 -35.88
N ILE A 82 12.97 11.39 -37.18
CA ILE A 82 13.87 10.61 -38.05
C ILE A 82 14.32 11.52 -39.17
N ALA A 83 15.61 11.56 -39.48
CA ALA A 83 16.12 12.36 -40.58
C ALA A 83 16.00 11.57 -41.89
N ALA A 84 15.51 12.21 -42.95
CA ALA A 84 15.28 11.56 -44.24
C ALA A 84 16.58 11.18 -44.97
N ASP A 85 17.68 11.86 -44.67
CA ASP A 85 19.03 11.53 -45.16
C ASP A 85 19.54 10.24 -44.49
N ASP A 86 19.52 10.18 -43.15
CA ASP A 86 20.11 9.08 -42.38
C ASP A 86 19.19 7.84 -42.25
N GLY A 87 17.87 8.03 -42.17
CA GLY A 87 16.92 6.95 -41.90
C GLY A 87 16.94 6.46 -40.45
N ILE A 88 16.63 5.17 -40.24
CA ILE A 88 16.45 4.60 -38.89
C ILE A 88 17.80 4.27 -38.25
N MET A 89 18.17 5.04 -37.23
CA MET A 89 19.43 4.89 -36.50
C MET A 89 19.30 4.04 -35.21
N PRO A 90 20.39 3.46 -34.68
CA PRO A 90 20.36 2.65 -33.46
C PRO A 90 19.73 3.35 -32.24
N GLN A 91 20.03 4.64 -32.03
CA GLN A 91 19.41 5.42 -30.94
C GLN A 91 17.90 5.59 -31.13
N THR A 92 17.43 5.72 -32.37
CA THR A 92 15.98 5.76 -32.67
C THR A 92 15.32 4.44 -32.25
N ARG A 93 15.97 3.30 -32.51
CA ARG A 93 15.49 1.99 -32.07
C ARG A 93 15.47 1.87 -30.55
N GLU A 94 16.53 2.29 -29.87
CA GLU A 94 16.59 2.28 -28.40
C GLU A 94 15.51 3.17 -27.79
N HIS A 95 15.28 4.37 -28.33
CA HIS A 95 14.25 5.26 -27.82
C HIS A 95 12.84 4.69 -27.99
N LEU A 96 12.54 4.07 -29.14
CA LEU A 96 11.26 3.40 -29.36
C LEU A 96 11.03 2.28 -28.33
N ALA A 97 12.07 1.47 -28.08
CA ALA A 97 12.01 0.41 -27.08
C ALA A 97 11.71 0.96 -25.69
N ILE A 98 12.41 2.03 -25.28
CA ILE A 98 12.19 2.67 -23.97
C ILE A 98 10.78 3.24 -23.86
N LEU A 99 10.31 3.99 -24.84
CA LEU A 99 8.96 4.56 -24.86
C LEU A 99 7.89 3.45 -24.77
N SER A 100 8.08 2.36 -25.50
CA SER A 100 7.19 1.19 -25.48
C SER A 100 7.15 0.55 -24.09
N MET A 101 8.30 0.37 -23.44
CA MET A 101 8.40 -0.20 -22.08
C MET A 101 7.78 0.72 -21.02
N LEU A 102 7.93 2.03 -21.19
CA LEU A 102 7.28 3.06 -20.38
C LEU A 102 5.78 3.22 -20.69
N GLY A 103 5.23 2.39 -21.59
CA GLY A 103 3.79 2.29 -21.82
C GLY A 103 3.23 3.31 -22.79
N VAL A 104 4.08 4.07 -23.49
CA VAL A 104 3.64 4.98 -24.55
C VAL A 104 3.23 4.12 -25.75
N ARG A 105 1.97 4.26 -26.17
CA ARG A 105 1.36 3.45 -27.25
C ARG A 105 0.88 4.27 -28.44
N ARG A 106 0.95 5.59 -28.37
CA ARG A 106 0.49 6.51 -29.41
C ARG A 106 1.63 7.44 -29.77
N GLY A 107 1.77 7.75 -31.05
CA GLY A 107 2.80 8.64 -31.52
C GLY A 107 2.65 8.99 -32.99
N VAL A 108 3.51 9.89 -33.43
CA VAL A 108 3.66 10.32 -34.83
C VAL A 108 5.15 10.34 -35.16
N VAL A 109 5.47 10.03 -36.42
CA VAL A 109 6.83 10.12 -36.93
C VAL A 109 6.99 11.41 -37.72
N ALA A 110 7.91 12.27 -37.29
CA ALA A 110 8.35 13.42 -38.05
C ALA A 110 9.58 13.06 -38.87
N LEU A 111 9.40 12.92 -40.19
CA LEU A 111 10.48 12.69 -41.13
C LEU A 111 11.13 14.02 -41.49
N SER A 112 12.10 14.42 -40.67
CA SER A 112 12.84 15.67 -40.73
C SER A 112 13.83 15.74 -41.90
N LYS A 113 14.29 16.96 -42.21
CA LYS A 113 15.22 17.27 -43.32
C LYS A 113 14.68 16.82 -44.69
N ALA A 114 13.35 16.86 -44.86
CA ALA A 114 12.71 16.46 -46.12
C ALA A 114 13.15 17.34 -47.31
N ASP A 115 13.60 18.57 -47.05
CA ASP A 115 14.17 19.50 -48.03
C ASP A 115 15.52 19.05 -48.63
N ARG A 116 16.21 18.10 -48.00
CA ARG A 116 17.56 17.68 -48.39
C ARG A 116 17.62 16.44 -49.28
N VAL A 117 16.49 15.79 -49.51
CA VAL A 117 16.40 14.51 -50.20
C VAL A 117 15.36 14.57 -51.32
N ASP A 118 15.47 13.67 -52.29
CA ASP A 118 14.49 13.55 -53.36
C ASP A 118 13.23 12.77 -52.92
N ALA A 119 12.20 12.82 -53.76
CA ALA A 119 10.92 12.14 -53.49
C ALA A 119 11.06 10.61 -53.41
N ALA A 120 12.02 10.02 -54.14
CA ALA A 120 12.26 8.59 -54.13
C ALA A 120 12.83 8.13 -52.79
N ARG A 121 13.80 8.86 -52.24
CA ARG A 121 14.37 8.61 -50.91
C ARG A 121 13.32 8.81 -49.82
N LEU A 122 12.51 9.87 -49.89
CA LEU A 122 11.41 10.10 -48.94
C LEU A 122 10.44 8.91 -48.90
N ALA A 123 10.00 8.43 -50.07
CA ALA A 123 9.10 7.28 -50.16
C ALA A 123 9.75 6.01 -49.59
N ALA A 124 11.02 5.75 -49.92
CA ALA A 124 11.74 4.58 -49.43
C ALA A 124 11.88 4.57 -47.90
N VAL A 125 12.29 5.70 -47.30
CA VAL A 125 12.44 5.80 -45.83
C VAL A 125 11.09 5.72 -45.12
N THR A 126 10.03 6.31 -45.70
CA THR A 126 8.66 6.19 -45.16
C THR A 126 8.21 4.73 -45.12
N GLN A 127 8.48 3.97 -46.18
CA GLN A 127 8.15 2.55 -46.23
C GLN A 127 8.97 1.74 -45.22
N GLU A 128 10.27 2.02 -45.07
CA GLU A 128 11.14 1.40 -44.06
C GLU A 128 10.62 1.63 -42.64
N ILE A 129 10.21 2.86 -42.33
CA ILE A 129 9.63 3.24 -41.03
C ILE A 129 8.33 2.46 -40.78
N SER A 130 7.43 2.42 -41.75
CA SER A 130 6.15 1.69 -41.62
C SER A 130 6.37 0.20 -41.35
N GLN A 131 7.31 -0.45 -42.06
CA GLN A 131 7.66 -1.85 -41.84
C GLN A 131 8.27 -2.09 -40.46
N TRP A 132 9.16 -1.18 -40.03
CA TRP A 132 9.79 -1.27 -38.71
C TRP A 132 8.78 -1.12 -37.56
N LEU A 133 7.81 -0.22 -37.70
CA LEU A 133 6.80 0.04 -36.67
C LEU A 133 5.68 -1.01 -36.61
N ALA A 134 5.49 -1.83 -37.65
CA ALA A 134 4.35 -2.74 -37.80
C ALA A 134 4.14 -3.70 -36.62
N ASN A 135 5.23 -4.15 -35.96
CA ASN A 135 5.18 -5.08 -34.82
C ASN A 135 5.33 -4.37 -33.46
N THR A 136 5.07 -3.06 -33.42
CA THR A 136 5.22 -2.23 -32.22
C THR A 136 3.90 -1.55 -31.86
N PRO A 137 3.77 -0.99 -30.64
CA PRO A 137 2.59 -0.19 -30.29
C PRO A 137 2.34 0.99 -31.24
N PHE A 138 3.34 1.40 -32.03
CA PHE A 138 3.30 2.53 -32.94
C PHE A 138 2.98 2.13 -34.39
N ALA A 139 2.44 0.93 -34.64
CA ALA A 139 2.08 0.48 -35.99
C ALA A 139 1.10 1.43 -36.72
N ALA A 140 0.27 2.16 -35.96
CA ALA A 140 -0.68 3.15 -36.49
C ALA A 140 -0.10 4.58 -36.56
N ALA A 141 1.19 4.78 -36.24
CA ALA A 141 1.81 6.10 -36.28
C ALA A 141 1.98 6.58 -37.72
N GLU A 142 1.42 7.74 -38.04
CA GLU A 142 1.61 8.37 -39.34
C GLU A 142 3.01 8.96 -39.47
N THR A 143 3.56 8.93 -40.69
CA THR A 143 4.85 9.55 -41.01
C THR A 143 4.62 10.85 -41.78
N VAL A 144 4.97 11.98 -41.18
CA VAL A 144 4.81 13.31 -41.75
C VAL A 144 6.19 13.86 -42.14
N PRO A 145 6.46 14.10 -43.44
CA PRO A 145 7.65 14.82 -43.89
C PRO A 145 7.62 16.26 -43.40
N VAL A 146 8.72 16.74 -42.80
CA VAL A 146 8.82 18.09 -42.26
C VAL A 146 10.16 18.75 -42.58
N SER A 147 10.13 20.06 -42.81
CA SER A 147 11.33 20.90 -42.87
C SER A 147 11.26 22.00 -41.81
N ALA A 148 11.77 21.69 -40.61
CA ALA A 148 11.68 22.59 -39.45
C ALA A 148 12.43 23.93 -39.63
N THR A 149 13.39 23.99 -40.57
CA THR A 149 14.16 25.21 -40.87
C THR A 149 13.46 26.12 -41.88
N THR A 150 12.44 25.63 -42.59
CA THR A 150 11.71 26.39 -43.61
C THR A 150 10.54 27.13 -42.96
N PRO A 151 10.51 28.48 -42.98
CA PRO A 151 9.40 29.24 -42.41
C PRO A 151 8.08 28.93 -43.11
N GLY A 152 7.06 28.56 -42.34
CA GLY A 152 5.73 28.27 -42.88
C GLY A 152 5.61 26.92 -43.60
N ASP A 153 6.53 25.98 -43.35
CA ASP A 153 6.49 24.62 -43.90
C ASP A 153 5.12 23.95 -43.70
N THR A 154 4.57 23.40 -44.78
CA THR A 154 3.26 22.74 -44.76
C THR A 154 3.28 21.46 -43.94
N GLY A 155 4.41 20.74 -43.90
CA GLY A 155 4.60 19.55 -43.08
C GLY A 155 4.55 19.87 -41.58
N VAL A 156 5.26 20.92 -41.13
CA VAL A 156 5.19 21.39 -39.74
C VAL A 156 3.78 21.84 -39.36
N ALA A 157 3.05 22.48 -40.28
CA ALA A 157 1.65 22.86 -40.06
C ALA A 157 0.74 21.63 -39.89
N ALA A 158 0.86 20.63 -40.78
CA ALA A 158 0.12 19.37 -40.70
C ALA A 158 0.43 18.60 -39.40
N LEU A 159 1.71 18.52 -39.01
CA LEU A 159 2.13 17.88 -37.77
C LEU A 159 1.50 18.57 -36.54
N ARG A 160 1.46 19.90 -36.51
CA ARG A 160 0.81 20.66 -35.43
C ARG A 160 -0.69 20.39 -35.36
N GLU A 161 -1.36 20.28 -36.51
CA GLU A 161 -2.78 19.93 -36.56
C GLU A 161 -3.02 18.52 -36.02
N GLN A 162 -2.22 17.53 -36.42
CA GLN A 162 -2.31 16.16 -35.91
C GLN A 162 -2.08 16.09 -34.40
N LEU A 163 -1.09 16.79 -33.87
CA LEU A 163 -0.85 16.86 -32.42
C LEU A 163 -2.03 17.49 -31.67
N THR A 164 -2.69 18.49 -32.28
CA THR A 164 -3.88 19.12 -31.71
C THR A 164 -5.07 18.15 -31.69
N GLN A 165 -5.32 17.45 -32.79
CA GLN A 165 -6.37 16.43 -32.88
C GLN A 165 -6.11 15.28 -31.89
N ALA A 166 -4.86 14.82 -31.75
CA ALA A 166 -4.48 13.80 -30.79
C ALA A 166 -4.70 14.26 -29.34
N ALA A 167 -4.42 15.52 -29.02
CA ALA A 167 -4.68 16.11 -27.71
C ALA A 167 -6.19 16.10 -27.39
N GLN A 168 -7.01 16.54 -28.33
CA GLN A 168 -8.47 16.58 -28.20
C GLN A 168 -9.08 15.19 -28.06
N ALA A 169 -8.60 14.22 -28.84
CA ALA A 169 -9.03 12.83 -28.75
C ALA A 169 -8.70 12.22 -27.37
N LEU A 170 -7.51 12.50 -26.83
CA LEU A 170 -7.11 12.04 -25.49
C LEU A 170 -7.93 12.70 -24.38
N HIS A 171 -8.24 13.99 -24.52
CA HIS A 171 -9.10 14.69 -23.56
C HIS A 171 -10.51 14.08 -23.56
N THR A 172 -11.09 13.86 -24.75
CA THR A 172 -12.45 13.32 -24.91
C THR A 172 -12.59 11.89 -24.43
N SER A 173 -11.60 11.02 -24.72
CA SER A 173 -11.64 9.61 -24.30
C SER A 173 -11.38 9.40 -22.81
N GLY A 174 -10.92 10.45 -22.10
CA GLY A 174 -10.30 10.34 -20.79
C GLY A 174 -8.92 9.68 -20.88
N ASN A 175 -7.94 10.20 -20.15
CA ASN A 175 -6.63 9.56 -20.03
C ASN A 175 -6.66 8.60 -18.83
N ALA A 176 -7.07 7.35 -19.04
CA ALA A 176 -7.14 6.31 -18.00
C ALA A 176 -5.81 6.10 -17.25
N THR A 177 -4.69 6.49 -17.86
CA THR A 177 -3.35 6.46 -17.26
C THR A 177 -3.14 7.54 -16.19
N ARG A 178 -3.92 8.63 -16.23
CA ARG A 178 -3.84 9.79 -15.32
C ARG A 178 -5.06 9.81 -14.40
N ARG A 179 -4.92 9.15 -13.25
CA ARG A 179 -5.97 9.11 -12.23
C ARG A 179 -5.88 10.31 -11.29
N GLU A 180 -6.77 11.28 -11.47
CA GLU A 180 -6.92 12.41 -10.55
C GLU A 180 -7.59 12.01 -9.23
N ASP A 181 -8.34 10.90 -9.25
CA ASP A 181 -9.04 10.28 -8.12
C ASP A 181 -8.12 9.44 -7.22
N ALA A 182 -6.89 9.16 -7.65
CA ALA A 182 -5.89 8.46 -6.85
C ALA A 182 -5.20 9.37 -5.83
N LEU A 183 -4.46 8.77 -4.90
CA LEU A 183 -3.60 9.48 -3.95
C LEU A 183 -2.46 10.21 -4.67
N PHE A 184 -2.19 11.43 -4.23
CA PHE A 184 -1.20 12.28 -4.88
C PHE A 184 0.20 11.69 -4.81
N ARG A 185 0.89 11.68 -5.96
CA ARG A 185 2.30 11.31 -6.04
C ARG A 185 3.01 12.07 -7.16
N LEU A 186 4.11 12.74 -6.83
CA LEU A 186 4.95 13.48 -7.76
C LEU A 186 6.40 13.01 -7.71
N ALA A 187 6.98 12.73 -8.86
CA ALA A 187 8.38 12.36 -9.00
C ALA A 187 9.25 13.61 -9.19
N VAL A 188 10.17 13.87 -8.26
CA VAL A 188 11.00 15.07 -8.28
C VAL A 188 12.07 14.95 -9.37
N ASP A 189 12.07 15.90 -10.31
CA ASP A 189 13.07 16.02 -11.37
C ASP A 189 14.19 17.02 -11.02
N ARG A 190 13.85 18.10 -10.30
CA ARG A 190 14.79 19.17 -9.94
C ARG A 190 14.37 19.85 -8.63
N VAL A 191 15.38 20.32 -7.90
CA VAL A 191 15.22 21.01 -6.62
C VAL A 191 16.04 22.29 -6.68
N PHE A 192 15.45 23.41 -6.28
CA PHE A 192 16.14 24.69 -6.21
C PHE A 192 15.54 25.58 -5.13
N THR A 193 16.27 26.61 -4.73
CA THR A 193 15.79 27.63 -3.81
C THR A 193 15.51 28.91 -4.57
N LEU A 194 14.39 29.55 -4.27
CA LEU A 194 14.05 30.86 -4.83
C LEU A 194 14.01 31.87 -3.68
N ALA A 195 14.76 32.97 -3.82
CA ALA A 195 14.92 33.97 -2.77
C ALA A 195 13.56 34.49 -2.30
N GLY A 196 13.29 34.45 -0.99
CA GLY A 196 12.02 34.84 -0.40
C GLY A 196 10.90 33.79 -0.45
N HIS A 197 11.04 32.71 -1.25
CA HIS A 197 9.99 31.69 -1.40
C HIS A 197 10.33 30.37 -0.70
N GLY A 198 11.62 30.05 -0.54
CA GLY A 198 12.08 28.81 0.11
C GLY A 198 12.47 27.71 -0.87
N THR A 199 12.30 26.46 -0.46
CA THR A 199 12.67 25.28 -1.25
C THR A 199 11.55 24.94 -2.24
N VAL A 200 11.88 24.95 -3.53
CA VAL A 200 10.96 24.61 -4.62
C VAL A 200 11.44 23.31 -5.28
N VAL A 201 10.51 22.39 -5.46
CA VAL A 201 10.74 21.16 -6.24
C VAL A 201 9.91 21.21 -7.51
N THR A 202 10.47 20.75 -8.62
CA THR A 202 9.72 20.51 -9.85
C THR A 202 9.69 19.01 -10.15
N GLY A 203 8.58 18.57 -10.71
CA GLY A 203 8.39 17.17 -11.06
C GLY A 203 7.09 16.90 -11.80
N THR A 204 6.98 15.72 -12.37
CA THR A 204 5.74 15.25 -12.99
C THR A 204 4.85 14.64 -11.91
N ALA A 205 3.60 15.09 -11.82
CA ALA A 205 2.58 14.43 -11.01
C ALA A 205 2.13 13.14 -11.71
N PHE A 206 2.27 11.99 -11.05
CA PHE A 206 1.88 10.69 -11.61
C PHE A 206 0.42 10.38 -11.36
N ALA A 207 -0.08 10.79 -10.20
CA ALA A 207 -1.41 10.45 -9.71
C ALA A 207 -1.90 11.53 -8.76
N GLY A 208 -3.22 11.61 -8.63
CA GLY A 208 -3.94 12.48 -7.72
C GLY A 208 -3.87 13.96 -8.04
N THR A 209 -4.33 14.75 -7.08
CA THR A 209 -4.29 16.22 -7.13
C THR A 209 -3.61 16.77 -5.88
N VAL A 210 -2.93 17.90 -6.03
CA VAL A 210 -2.32 18.63 -4.92
C VAL A 210 -2.84 20.05 -4.90
N ARG A 211 -3.18 20.56 -3.71
CA ARG A 211 -3.63 21.92 -3.48
C ARG A 211 -2.68 22.69 -2.58
N VAL A 212 -2.73 24.01 -2.67
CA VAL A 212 -2.08 24.89 -1.71
C VAL A 212 -2.61 24.60 -0.31
N GLY A 213 -1.71 24.38 0.64
CA GLY A 213 -2.03 24.07 2.03
C GLY A 213 -1.95 22.58 2.38
N ASP A 214 -1.89 21.67 1.40
CA ASP A 214 -1.83 20.23 1.64
C ASP A 214 -0.58 19.81 2.43
N ASN A 215 -0.76 18.80 3.29
CA ASN A 215 0.33 18.14 3.99
C ASN A 215 0.70 16.86 3.23
N LEU A 216 1.96 16.78 2.81
CA LEU A 216 2.51 15.67 2.04
C LEU A 216 3.77 15.15 2.74
N THR A 217 4.31 14.05 2.21
CA THR A 217 5.54 13.44 2.72
C THR A 217 6.58 13.35 1.61
N VAL A 218 7.81 13.73 1.93
CA VAL A 218 8.99 13.50 1.08
C VAL A 218 9.49 12.09 1.32
N MET A 219 9.60 11.30 0.26
CA MET A 219 10.06 9.91 0.29
C MET A 219 11.35 9.75 -0.54
N PRO A 220 12.27 8.85 -0.12
CA PRO A 220 12.13 7.83 0.92
C PRO A 220 12.35 8.30 2.37
N GLN A 221 12.71 9.57 2.61
CA GLN A 221 13.14 10.07 3.92
C GLN A 221 12.03 10.13 4.97
N GLY A 222 10.75 10.14 4.56
CA GLY A 222 9.61 10.24 5.47
C GLY A 222 9.44 11.64 6.07
N LEU A 223 9.95 12.70 5.42
CA LEU A 223 9.88 14.06 5.97
C LEU A 223 8.52 14.71 5.68
N PRO A 224 7.78 15.19 6.69
CA PRO A 224 6.52 15.89 6.47
C PRO A 224 6.78 17.27 5.86
N VAL A 225 5.99 17.64 4.87
CA VAL A 225 6.06 18.93 4.19
C VAL A 225 4.68 19.52 3.98
N ARG A 226 4.61 20.85 3.91
CA ARG A 226 3.39 21.58 3.57
C ARG A 226 3.55 22.38 2.29
N VAL A 227 2.57 22.31 1.40
CA VAL A 227 2.56 23.01 0.12
C VAL A 227 2.18 24.48 0.33
N ARG A 228 3.06 25.42 -0.03
CA ARG A 228 2.84 26.87 0.07
C ARG A 228 2.29 27.49 -1.21
N SER A 229 2.74 27.02 -2.36
CA SER A 229 2.28 27.47 -3.66
C SER A 229 2.49 26.37 -4.70
N VAL A 230 1.63 26.35 -5.72
CA VAL A 230 1.69 25.40 -6.83
C VAL A 230 1.77 26.17 -8.14
N HIS A 231 2.68 25.76 -9.02
CA HIS A 231 2.69 26.20 -10.41
C HIS A 231 2.59 24.97 -11.30
N ALA A 232 1.60 24.92 -12.19
CA ALA A 232 1.49 23.86 -13.19
C ALA A 232 1.90 24.43 -14.55
N GLN A 233 2.84 23.76 -15.24
CA GLN A 233 3.26 24.14 -16.59
C GLN A 233 3.66 25.63 -16.72
N ASN A 234 4.45 26.12 -15.75
CA ASN A 234 4.88 27.52 -15.61
C ASN A 234 3.78 28.56 -15.33
N ARG A 235 2.56 28.16 -14.97
CA ARG A 235 1.49 29.07 -14.56
C ARG A 235 1.16 28.89 -13.07
N PRO A 236 0.96 29.96 -12.29
CA PRO A 236 0.50 29.86 -10.91
C PRO A 236 -0.94 29.31 -10.89
N VAL A 237 -1.19 28.30 -10.06
CA VAL A 237 -2.49 27.63 -9.93
C VAL A 237 -2.79 27.29 -8.47
N GLU A 238 -4.06 27.16 -8.12
CA GLU A 238 -4.45 26.71 -6.77
C GLU A 238 -4.27 25.20 -6.58
N ALA A 239 -4.33 24.43 -7.67
CA ALA A 239 -4.22 22.98 -7.66
C ALA A 239 -3.42 22.46 -8.87
N GLY A 240 -2.54 21.50 -8.63
CA GLY A 240 -1.85 20.73 -9.67
C GLY A 240 -2.45 19.34 -9.81
N ARG A 241 -2.46 18.78 -11.03
CA ARG A 241 -3.14 17.52 -11.35
C ARG A 241 -2.22 16.48 -11.96
N ALA A 242 -2.66 15.22 -11.90
CA ALA A 242 -1.96 14.09 -12.49
C ALA A 242 -1.64 14.34 -13.98
N GLY A 243 -0.39 14.09 -14.35
CA GLY A 243 0.15 14.29 -15.69
C GLY A 243 0.56 15.72 -16.01
N GLU A 244 0.47 16.66 -15.06
CA GLU A 244 1.10 17.97 -15.17
C GLU A 244 2.49 17.96 -14.57
N ARG A 245 3.39 18.75 -15.16
CA ARG A 245 4.63 19.11 -14.48
C ARG A 245 4.34 20.25 -13.51
N CYS A 246 4.49 19.96 -12.23
CA CYS A 246 4.19 20.90 -11.15
C CYS A 246 5.50 21.38 -10.50
N ALA A 247 5.56 22.67 -10.20
CA ALA A 247 6.51 23.24 -9.25
C ALA A 247 5.79 23.44 -7.92
N LEU A 248 6.29 22.81 -6.86
CA LEU A 248 5.73 22.89 -5.52
C LEU A 248 6.72 23.65 -4.63
N ASN A 249 6.24 24.73 -4.01
CA ASN A 249 6.97 25.40 -2.94
C ASN A 249 6.68 24.68 -1.61
N LEU A 250 7.70 24.11 -0.98
CA LEU A 250 7.56 23.26 0.19
C LEU A 250 8.06 23.96 1.46
N ALA A 251 7.27 23.87 2.52
CA ALA A 251 7.65 24.23 3.88
C ALA A 251 8.08 22.99 4.68
N GLY A 252 9.02 23.17 5.60
CA GLY A 252 9.48 22.12 6.52
C GLY A 252 10.73 21.36 6.07
N VAL A 253 11.31 21.74 4.92
CA VAL A 253 12.50 21.10 4.34
C VAL A 253 13.46 22.09 3.69
N GLU A 254 14.74 21.78 3.77
CA GLU A 254 15.83 22.49 3.11
C GLU A 254 16.22 21.84 1.78
N ARG A 255 16.95 22.59 0.95
CA ARG A 255 17.31 22.16 -0.43
C ARG A 255 18.19 20.93 -0.46
N ASP A 256 19.10 20.80 0.51
CA ASP A 256 20.11 19.73 0.61
C ASP A 256 19.50 18.39 1.06
N GLN A 257 18.37 18.44 1.77
CA GLN A 257 17.59 17.26 2.17
C GLN A 257 16.85 16.61 0.99
N LEU A 258 16.69 17.35 -0.11
CA LEU A 258 15.94 16.97 -1.29
C LEU A 258 16.86 16.76 -2.48
N ARG A 259 16.58 15.73 -3.28
CA ARG A 259 17.29 15.46 -4.52
C ARG A 259 16.36 14.90 -5.59
N ARG A 260 16.83 14.95 -6.83
CA ARG A 260 16.20 14.21 -7.94
C ARG A 260 16.05 12.74 -7.57
N GLY A 261 14.91 12.15 -7.92
CA GLY A 261 14.56 10.77 -7.55
C GLY A 261 13.84 10.64 -6.21
N ASN A 262 13.65 11.73 -5.46
CA ASN A 262 12.69 11.75 -4.36
C ASN A 262 11.26 11.83 -4.88
N TRP A 263 10.32 11.42 -4.02
CA TRP A 263 8.90 11.48 -4.28
C TRP A 263 8.21 12.40 -3.28
N ILE A 264 7.23 13.15 -3.74
CA ILE A 264 6.30 13.89 -2.87
C ILE A 264 4.97 13.15 -2.92
N VAL A 265 4.52 12.60 -1.79
CA VAL A 265 3.37 11.69 -1.73
C VAL A 265 2.34 12.10 -0.69
N ALA A 266 1.07 11.77 -0.97
CA ALA A 266 0.03 11.70 0.03
C ALA A 266 0.24 10.50 0.98
N ALA A 267 -0.36 10.56 2.17
CA ALA A 267 -0.33 9.45 3.12
C ALA A 267 -1.08 8.22 2.59
N GLY A 268 -0.70 7.02 3.06
CA GLY A 268 -1.34 5.75 2.71
C GLY A 268 -0.68 4.99 1.55
N LEU A 269 0.29 5.59 0.86
CA LEU A 269 1.10 4.90 -0.14
C LEU A 269 2.16 3.98 0.51
N PRO A 270 2.63 2.93 -0.19
CA PRO A 270 3.69 2.04 0.26
C PRO A 270 4.95 2.79 0.69
N GLY A 271 5.57 2.31 1.77
CA GLY A 271 6.87 2.77 2.22
C GLY A 271 8.01 2.33 1.30
N PRO A 272 9.23 2.85 1.50
CA PRO A 272 10.38 2.47 0.71
C PRO A 272 10.79 1.01 0.99
N SER A 273 11.26 0.30 -0.03
CA SER A 273 11.72 -1.08 0.06
C SER A 273 12.98 -1.32 -0.76
N THR A 274 13.81 -2.27 -0.33
CA THR A 274 14.93 -2.77 -1.13
C THR A 274 14.54 -3.95 -2.02
N HIS A 275 13.40 -4.60 -1.76
CA HIS A 275 12.93 -5.76 -2.50
C HIS A 275 11.62 -5.42 -3.20
N VAL A 276 11.64 -5.51 -4.53
CA VAL A 276 10.49 -5.20 -5.39
C VAL A 276 10.26 -6.35 -6.35
N ASP A 277 9.06 -6.95 -6.33
CA ASP A 277 8.69 -7.97 -7.31
C ASP A 277 8.14 -7.27 -8.55
N VAL A 278 8.63 -7.67 -9.72
CA VAL A 278 8.35 -7.08 -11.02
C VAL A 278 8.01 -8.15 -12.06
N GLU A 279 7.23 -7.74 -13.05
CA GLU A 279 7.17 -8.42 -14.34
C GLU A 279 8.24 -7.80 -15.24
N LEU A 280 9.24 -8.59 -15.64
CA LEU A 280 10.37 -8.13 -16.45
C LEU A 280 10.29 -8.74 -17.84
N ARG A 281 10.29 -7.89 -18.87
CA ARG A 281 10.54 -8.27 -20.26
C ARG A 281 12.01 -8.06 -20.58
N TRP A 282 12.65 -9.11 -21.08
CA TRP A 282 14.04 -9.09 -21.53
C TRP A 282 14.08 -8.87 -23.05
N LEU A 283 14.92 -7.96 -23.53
CA LEU A 283 15.01 -7.67 -24.97
C LEU A 283 15.69 -8.84 -25.70
N GLU A 284 15.47 -8.91 -27.01
CA GLU A 284 16.01 -9.96 -27.89
C GLU A 284 17.53 -9.83 -28.08
N ASP A 285 18.04 -8.62 -27.93
CA ASP A 285 19.46 -8.31 -28.06
C ASP A 285 20.19 -8.57 -26.73
N GLY A 286 20.76 -9.76 -26.58
CA GLY A 286 21.66 -10.03 -25.45
C GLY A 286 21.81 -11.50 -25.06
N ALA A 287 22.62 -11.72 -24.02
CA ALA A 287 22.71 -13.02 -23.37
C ALA A 287 21.45 -13.29 -22.51
N PRO A 288 21.11 -14.57 -22.26
CA PRO A 288 20.07 -14.91 -21.30
C PRO A 288 20.34 -14.31 -19.92
N LEU A 289 19.29 -13.80 -19.28
CA LEU A 289 19.38 -13.28 -17.92
C LEU A 289 19.44 -14.44 -16.91
N THR A 290 20.33 -14.33 -15.94
CA THR A 290 20.57 -15.33 -14.90
C THR A 290 20.24 -14.79 -13.50
N GLN A 291 20.32 -15.67 -12.49
CA GLN A 291 20.21 -15.30 -11.08
C GLN A 291 21.31 -14.34 -10.65
N TRP A 292 20.98 -13.42 -9.74
CA TRP A 292 21.89 -12.46 -9.11
C TRP A 292 22.65 -11.55 -10.10
N PHE A 293 22.06 -11.30 -11.26
CA PHE A 293 22.67 -10.47 -12.30
C PHE A 293 22.52 -8.98 -11.96
N PRO A 294 23.61 -8.19 -12.00
CA PRO A 294 23.56 -6.77 -11.68
C PRO A 294 22.92 -5.96 -12.82
N LEU A 295 22.07 -5.00 -12.48
CA LEU A 295 21.39 -4.13 -13.44
C LEU A 295 21.33 -2.69 -12.91
N HIS A 296 21.30 -1.75 -13.85
CA HIS A 296 20.88 -0.38 -13.58
C HIS A 296 19.38 -0.24 -13.86
N VAL A 297 18.60 0.14 -12.86
CA VAL A 297 17.15 0.29 -12.96
C VAL A 297 16.81 1.77 -12.93
N HIS A 298 15.96 2.19 -13.88
CA HIS A 298 15.38 3.53 -13.89
C HIS A 298 13.87 3.42 -13.67
N LEU A 299 13.40 4.03 -12.59
CA LEU A 299 12.00 4.01 -12.16
C LEU A 299 11.57 5.43 -11.80
N GLY A 300 10.62 5.99 -12.55
CA GLY A 300 10.31 7.42 -12.41
C GLY A 300 11.54 8.28 -12.66
N THR A 301 11.84 9.18 -11.72
CA THR A 301 13.07 9.98 -11.72
C THR A 301 14.21 9.33 -10.93
N THR A 302 13.99 8.15 -10.34
CA THR A 302 14.96 7.40 -9.53
C THR A 302 15.86 6.53 -10.41
N HIS A 303 17.15 6.55 -10.11
CA HIS A 303 18.15 5.60 -10.64
C HIS A 303 18.68 4.78 -9.47
N GLY A 304 18.65 3.46 -9.62
CA GLY A 304 19.13 2.52 -8.60
C GLY A 304 19.88 1.36 -9.23
N GLN A 305 20.87 0.84 -8.52
CA GLN A 305 21.48 -0.46 -8.84
C GLN A 305 20.70 -1.56 -8.12
N ALA A 306 20.43 -2.64 -8.85
CA ALA A 306 19.74 -3.79 -8.32
C ALA A 306 20.34 -5.09 -8.85
N ARG A 307 20.07 -6.19 -8.14
CA ARG A 307 20.37 -7.55 -8.60
C ARG A 307 19.09 -8.30 -8.85
N THR A 308 19.09 -9.13 -9.88
CA THR A 308 17.93 -9.95 -10.24
C THR A 308 17.84 -11.20 -9.39
N VAL A 309 16.62 -11.60 -9.06
CA VAL A 309 16.32 -12.91 -8.50
C VAL A 309 15.16 -13.47 -9.29
N LEU A 310 15.42 -14.48 -10.11
CA LEU A 310 14.39 -15.09 -10.96
C LEU A 310 13.46 -15.92 -10.08
N LEU A 311 12.16 -15.66 -10.18
CA LEU A 311 11.16 -16.37 -9.38
C LEU A 311 10.74 -17.69 -10.05
N GLU A 312 10.90 -17.76 -11.37
CA GLU A 312 10.52 -18.87 -12.24
C GLU A 312 11.77 -19.40 -12.96
N GLY A 313 12.00 -20.71 -12.97
CA GLY A 313 13.19 -21.30 -13.61
C GLY A 313 14.53 -20.76 -13.10
N ASP A 314 15.57 -20.94 -13.91
CA ASP A 314 16.96 -20.53 -13.59
C ASP A 314 17.55 -19.52 -14.58
N THR A 315 16.93 -19.37 -15.76
CA THR A 315 17.33 -18.41 -16.79
C THR A 315 16.10 -17.83 -17.50
N LEU A 316 16.22 -16.59 -17.97
CA LEU A 316 15.25 -15.93 -18.85
C LEU A 316 15.87 -15.72 -20.23
N ALA A 317 15.27 -16.33 -21.24
CA ALA A 317 15.71 -16.21 -22.63
C ALA A 317 15.47 -14.79 -23.20
N PRO A 318 16.29 -14.33 -24.15
CA PRO A 318 16.04 -13.10 -24.92
C PRO A 318 14.63 -13.09 -25.54
N GLY A 319 13.98 -11.93 -25.48
CA GLY A 319 12.58 -11.74 -25.90
C GLY A 319 11.53 -12.24 -24.91
N GLY A 320 11.93 -12.99 -23.88
CA GLY A 320 11.03 -13.55 -22.88
C GLY A 320 10.51 -12.53 -21.86
N THR A 321 9.46 -12.93 -21.14
CA THR A 321 8.93 -12.21 -19.97
C THR A 321 8.85 -13.15 -18.78
N MET A 322 9.20 -12.66 -17.59
CA MET A 322 9.24 -13.46 -16.35
C MET A 322 9.01 -12.61 -15.12
N ARG A 323 8.52 -13.23 -14.05
CA ARG A 323 8.49 -12.61 -12.72
C ARG A 323 9.87 -12.64 -12.07
N VAL A 324 10.36 -11.47 -11.72
CA VAL A 324 11.70 -11.28 -11.14
C VAL A 324 11.57 -10.42 -9.90
N GLN A 325 12.35 -10.72 -8.88
CA GLN A 325 12.54 -9.82 -7.75
C GLN A 325 13.80 -8.99 -7.99
N LEU A 326 13.66 -7.67 -7.93
CA LEU A 326 14.78 -6.71 -7.96
C LEU A 326 15.19 -6.40 -6.52
N VAL A 327 16.44 -6.70 -6.21
CA VAL A 327 17.05 -6.41 -4.91
C VAL A 327 17.96 -5.20 -5.06
N PHE A 328 17.51 -4.05 -4.58
CA PHE A 328 18.20 -2.77 -4.67
C PHE A 328 19.21 -2.59 -3.54
N ASP A 329 20.34 -1.93 -3.85
CA ASP A 329 21.34 -1.58 -2.84
C ASP A 329 20.85 -0.48 -1.87
N ALA A 330 19.89 0.33 -2.28
CA ALA A 330 19.25 1.37 -1.46
C ALA A 330 17.72 1.29 -1.58
N PRO A 331 16.95 1.68 -0.54
CA PRO A 331 15.49 1.64 -0.58
C PRO A 331 14.91 2.55 -1.68
N VAL A 332 13.96 2.00 -2.45
CA VAL A 332 13.22 2.71 -3.50
C VAL A 332 11.75 2.80 -3.17
N CYS A 333 11.08 3.84 -3.65
CA CYS A 333 9.63 4.02 -3.49
C CYS A 333 8.94 3.69 -4.80
N THR A 334 8.04 2.71 -4.76
CA THR A 334 7.35 2.21 -5.95
C THR A 334 5.90 1.90 -5.62
N MET A 335 5.07 1.81 -6.66
CA MET A 335 3.68 1.39 -6.63
C MET A 335 3.46 0.25 -7.62
N PRO A 336 2.51 -0.68 -7.37
CA PRO A 336 2.08 -1.61 -8.40
C PRO A 336 1.65 -0.87 -9.67
N GLY A 337 2.07 -1.37 -10.83
CA GLY A 337 1.85 -0.75 -12.12
C GLY A 337 2.94 0.24 -12.56
N ASP A 338 3.85 0.64 -11.67
CA ASP A 338 4.97 1.52 -12.05
C ASP A 338 5.82 0.88 -13.12
N ARG A 339 6.05 1.62 -14.20
CA ARG A 339 6.89 1.18 -15.30
C ARG A 339 8.34 1.56 -15.06
N PHE A 340 9.23 0.69 -15.49
CA PHE A 340 10.67 0.89 -15.35
C PHE A 340 11.41 0.35 -16.58
N ILE A 341 12.64 0.81 -16.74
CA ILE A 341 13.60 0.24 -17.70
C ILE A 341 14.82 -0.28 -16.97
N VAL A 342 15.48 -1.27 -17.56
CA VAL A 342 16.75 -1.80 -17.07
C VAL A 342 17.83 -1.68 -18.13
N ARG A 343 19.01 -1.27 -17.69
CA ARG A 343 20.23 -1.19 -18.47
C ARG A 343 21.24 -2.22 -17.97
N ASN A 344 22.13 -2.62 -18.87
CA ASN A 344 23.22 -3.54 -18.57
C ASN A 344 24.14 -3.01 -17.45
N PRO A 345 25.03 -3.84 -16.87
CA PRO A 345 25.89 -3.43 -15.76
C PRO A 345 26.80 -2.23 -16.07
N GLN A 346 27.17 -2.04 -17.33
CA GLN A 346 28.00 -0.92 -17.79
C GLN A 346 27.19 0.35 -18.08
N ALA A 347 25.86 0.30 -17.94
CA ALA A 347 24.92 1.37 -18.28
C ALA A 347 25.01 1.88 -19.73
N THR A 348 25.52 1.07 -20.67
CA THR A 348 25.71 1.42 -22.07
C THR A 348 24.50 1.10 -22.95
N ALA A 349 23.72 0.07 -22.60
CA ALA A 349 22.58 -0.36 -23.40
C ALA A 349 21.37 -0.68 -22.53
N THR A 350 20.18 -0.37 -23.04
CA THR A 350 18.91 -0.84 -22.49
C THR A 350 18.71 -2.31 -22.85
N VAL A 351 18.46 -3.16 -21.85
CA VAL A 351 18.37 -4.63 -22.00
C VAL A 351 17.00 -5.19 -21.65
N GLY A 352 16.12 -4.37 -21.08
CA GLY A 352 14.79 -4.78 -20.69
C GLY A 352 14.02 -3.70 -19.97
N GLY A 353 12.87 -4.07 -19.44
CA GLY A 353 11.99 -3.22 -18.67
C GLY A 353 10.69 -3.92 -18.35
N GLY A 354 9.77 -3.23 -17.69
CA GLY A 354 8.52 -3.86 -17.31
C GLY A 354 7.72 -3.05 -16.31
N ARG A 355 6.97 -3.75 -15.46
CA ARG A 355 6.09 -3.15 -14.46
C ARG A 355 6.29 -3.74 -13.06
N VAL A 356 6.14 -2.90 -12.05
CA VAL A 356 6.14 -3.31 -10.65
C VAL A 356 4.86 -4.06 -10.32
N LEU A 357 4.98 -5.17 -9.60
CA LEU A 357 3.85 -5.94 -9.08
C LEU A 357 3.72 -5.73 -7.57
N ASP A 358 4.78 -5.93 -6.79
CA ASP A 358 4.74 -5.70 -5.34
C ASP A 358 5.90 -4.80 -4.90
N PRO A 359 5.60 -3.59 -4.38
CA PRO A 359 6.62 -2.64 -3.93
C PRO A 359 7.34 -3.10 -2.66
N ALA A 360 6.77 -4.02 -1.88
CA ALA A 360 7.32 -4.49 -0.61
C ALA A 360 7.41 -6.01 -0.60
N ALA A 361 8.25 -6.56 -1.47
CA ALA A 361 8.36 -8.00 -1.65
C ALA A 361 9.02 -8.71 -0.46
N PRO A 362 8.58 -9.92 -0.10
CA PRO A 362 9.18 -10.69 0.98
C PRO A 362 10.51 -11.31 0.54
N GLU A 363 11.47 -11.36 1.48
CA GLU A 363 12.79 -11.98 1.24
C GLU A 363 12.70 -13.53 1.18
N ARG A 364 11.79 -14.11 1.97
CA ARG A 364 11.63 -15.57 2.13
C ARG A 364 10.37 -16.05 1.43
N LYS A 365 10.37 -17.34 1.04
CA LYS A 365 9.26 -17.99 0.32
C LYS A 365 8.84 -17.28 -0.99
N ARG A 366 9.75 -16.51 -1.58
CA ARG A 366 9.55 -15.76 -2.83
C ARG A 366 9.17 -16.62 -4.04
N ARG A 367 9.62 -17.88 -4.09
CA ARG A 367 9.27 -18.86 -5.14
C ARG A 367 8.10 -19.78 -4.76
N SER A 368 7.41 -19.54 -3.65
CA SER A 368 6.28 -20.40 -3.25
C SER A 368 5.12 -20.26 -4.23
N ALA A 369 4.37 -21.35 -4.44
CA ALA A 369 3.20 -21.34 -5.32
C ALA A 369 2.18 -20.27 -4.90
N THR A 370 1.97 -20.08 -3.59
CA THR A 370 1.12 -19.01 -3.04
C THR A 370 1.63 -17.61 -3.42
N ARG A 371 2.95 -17.38 -3.40
CA ARG A 371 3.50 -16.07 -3.78
C ARG A 371 3.34 -15.81 -5.27
N LEU A 372 3.64 -16.80 -6.13
CA LEU A 372 3.45 -16.66 -7.57
C LEU A 372 1.98 -16.37 -7.88
N ALA A 373 1.05 -17.16 -7.34
CA ALA A 373 -0.38 -16.93 -7.52
C ALA A 373 -0.85 -15.53 -7.04
N TRP A 374 -0.26 -15.00 -5.97
CA TRP A 374 -0.49 -13.62 -5.54
C TRP A 374 -0.01 -12.59 -6.58
N LEU A 375 1.18 -12.77 -7.15
CA LEU A 375 1.71 -11.89 -8.18
C LEU A 375 0.86 -11.94 -9.47
N ASP A 376 0.36 -13.12 -9.85
CA ASP A 376 -0.62 -13.28 -10.95
C ASP A 376 -1.89 -12.48 -10.68
N ALA A 377 -2.42 -12.55 -9.46
CA ALA A 377 -3.60 -11.79 -9.07
C ALA A 377 -3.37 -10.28 -9.11
N VAL A 378 -2.18 -9.81 -8.70
CA VAL A 378 -1.81 -8.39 -8.82
C VAL A 378 -1.73 -7.96 -10.29
N ALA A 379 -1.08 -8.76 -11.15
CA ALA A 379 -0.99 -8.45 -12.58
C ALA A 379 -2.38 -8.32 -13.22
N ARG A 380 -3.30 -9.28 -12.95
CA ARG A 380 -4.69 -9.22 -13.42
C ARG A 380 -5.45 -8.01 -12.92
N SER A 381 -5.25 -7.65 -11.64
CA SER A 381 -5.86 -6.45 -11.06
C SER A 381 -5.39 -5.17 -11.77
N LEU A 382 -4.09 -5.08 -12.07
CA LEU A 382 -3.52 -3.98 -12.85
C LEU A 382 -4.03 -3.93 -14.29
N ASP A 383 -4.38 -5.09 -14.85
CA ASP A 383 -4.97 -5.23 -16.18
C ASP A 383 -6.49 -4.98 -16.20
N GLY A 384 -7.09 -4.64 -15.04
CA GLY A 384 -8.48 -4.19 -14.93
C GLY A 384 -9.46 -5.24 -14.42
N GLU A 385 -9.02 -6.43 -14.00
CA GLU A 385 -9.89 -7.51 -13.49
C GLU A 385 -10.38 -7.30 -12.04
N GLY A 386 -10.14 -6.13 -11.44
CA GLY A 386 -10.66 -5.78 -10.12
C GLY A 386 -9.91 -6.43 -8.95
N LEU A 387 -10.62 -6.64 -7.83
CA LEU A 387 -10.04 -7.13 -6.56
C LEU A 387 -10.32 -8.62 -6.28
N ASP A 388 -11.17 -9.26 -7.08
CA ASP A 388 -11.61 -10.64 -6.88
C ASP A 388 -10.44 -11.63 -6.81
N ALA A 389 -9.52 -11.54 -7.78
CA ALA A 389 -8.34 -12.39 -7.82
C ALA A 389 -7.43 -12.19 -6.60
N LEU A 390 -7.24 -10.93 -6.16
CA LEU A 390 -6.44 -10.60 -4.98
C LEU A 390 -7.07 -11.17 -3.72
N LEU A 391 -8.38 -11.05 -3.59
CA LEU A 391 -9.12 -11.55 -2.45
C LEU A 391 -9.08 -13.08 -2.38
N ALA A 392 -9.20 -13.76 -3.52
CA ALA A 392 -9.12 -15.22 -3.62
C ALA A 392 -7.74 -15.77 -3.17
N GLN A 393 -6.65 -15.02 -3.42
CA GLN A 393 -5.31 -15.40 -2.98
C GLN A 393 -4.96 -14.94 -1.55
N SER A 394 -5.87 -14.23 -0.88
CA SER A 394 -5.67 -13.70 0.47
C SER A 394 -6.31 -14.60 1.54
N ALA A 395 -5.63 -15.69 1.90
CA ALA A 395 -6.14 -16.66 2.89
C ALA A 395 -6.49 -16.04 4.27
N PHE A 396 -5.80 -14.96 4.65
CA PHE A 396 -6.02 -14.23 5.91
C PHE A 396 -6.77 -12.90 5.73
N GLY A 397 -7.43 -12.75 4.59
CA GLY A 397 -8.16 -11.54 4.21
C GLY A 397 -7.24 -10.40 3.77
N LEU A 398 -7.86 -9.42 3.12
CA LEU A 398 -7.22 -8.21 2.60
C LEU A 398 -7.75 -7.01 3.39
N THR A 399 -6.86 -6.14 3.86
CA THR A 399 -7.27 -4.92 4.56
C THR A 399 -7.51 -3.78 3.57
N SER A 400 -8.40 -2.85 3.91
CA SER A 400 -8.62 -1.64 3.10
C SER A 400 -7.34 -0.84 2.91
N ALA A 401 -6.49 -0.73 3.95
CA ALA A 401 -5.17 -0.10 3.83
C ALA A 401 -4.27 -0.81 2.80
N ARG A 402 -4.30 -2.15 2.73
CA ARG A 402 -3.53 -2.87 1.70
C ARG A 402 -4.10 -2.66 0.31
N VAL A 403 -5.42 -2.55 0.14
CA VAL A 403 -6.02 -2.19 -1.16
C VAL A 403 -5.59 -0.80 -1.61
N VAL A 404 -5.61 0.19 -0.71
CA VAL A 404 -5.11 1.54 -0.99
C VAL A 404 -3.64 1.49 -1.41
N ALA A 405 -2.80 0.72 -0.71
CA ALA A 405 -1.39 0.57 -1.04
C ALA A 405 -1.15 -0.16 -2.38
N LEU A 406 -2.07 -1.03 -2.82
CA LEU A 406 -1.96 -1.75 -4.08
C LEU A 406 -2.47 -0.95 -5.29
N THR A 407 -3.54 -0.17 -5.09
CA THR A 407 -4.24 0.53 -6.17
C THR A 407 -3.90 2.02 -6.24
N GLY A 408 -3.42 2.60 -5.14
CA GLY A 408 -3.25 4.03 -4.95
C GLY A 408 -4.56 4.79 -4.80
N LEU A 409 -5.71 4.11 -4.74
CA LEU A 409 -7.02 4.75 -4.66
C LEU A 409 -7.41 5.00 -3.19
N PRO A 410 -7.86 6.22 -2.83
CA PRO A 410 -8.34 6.52 -1.48
C PRO A 410 -9.64 5.78 -1.17
N ALA A 411 -9.98 5.69 0.12
CA ALA A 411 -11.25 5.11 0.56
C ALA A 411 -12.44 5.82 -0.12
N GLY A 412 -13.29 5.06 -0.81
CA GLY A 412 -14.46 5.55 -1.55
C GLY A 412 -14.30 5.57 -3.07
N GLN A 413 -13.08 5.52 -3.61
CA GLN A 413 -12.81 5.40 -5.06
C GLN A 413 -12.64 3.94 -5.52
N TRP A 414 -12.83 3.00 -4.60
CA TRP A 414 -12.83 1.57 -4.87
C TRP A 414 -13.86 0.89 -3.97
N GLN A 415 -14.29 -0.30 -4.36
CA GLN A 415 -15.29 -1.09 -3.64
C GLN A 415 -14.81 -2.53 -3.48
N TRP A 416 -15.22 -3.16 -2.38
CA TRP A 416 -15.02 -4.59 -2.21
C TRP A 416 -15.84 -5.38 -3.25
N PRO A 417 -15.35 -6.55 -3.68
CA PRO A 417 -16.15 -7.45 -4.51
C PRO A 417 -17.50 -7.76 -3.85
N ALA A 418 -18.56 -7.89 -4.65
CA ALA A 418 -19.93 -8.05 -4.15
C ALA A 418 -20.13 -9.31 -3.29
N ASN A 419 -19.35 -10.36 -3.54
CA ASN A 419 -19.37 -11.62 -2.80
C ASN A 419 -18.40 -11.63 -1.60
N ALA A 420 -17.66 -10.56 -1.34
CA ALA A 420 -16.69 -10.53 -0.25
C ALA A 420 -17.38 -10.49 1.11
N VAL A 421 -16.84 -11.24 2.07
CA VAL A 421 -17.24 -11.13 3.48
C VAL A 421 -16.43 -9.99 4.10
N VAL A 422 -17.08 -8.83 4.29
CA VAL A 422 -16.43 -7.61 4.79
C VAL A 422 -16.67 -7.45 6.29
N LEU A 423 -15.59 -7.38 7.06
CA LEU A 423 -15.60 -7.20 8.50
C LEU A 423 -15.12 -5.78 8.85
N ALA A 424 -15.92 -5.07 9.65
CA ALA A 424 -15.55 -3.74 10.14
C ALA A 424 -14.50 -3.83 11.26
N GLY A 425 -13.38 -3.15 11.07
CA GLY A 425 -12.33 -2.95 12.06
C GLY A 425 -12.45 -1.63 12.81
N ALA A 426 -11.41 -1.28 13.56
CA ALA A 426 -11.32 0.01 14.25
C ALA A 426 -10.93 1.13 13.26
N GLU A 427 -11.24 2.39 13.60
CA GLU A 427 -10.80 3.58 12.88
C GLU A 427 -11.16 3.62 11.37
N GLY A 428 -12.25 2.94 10.98
CA GLY A 428 -12.72 2.90 9.60
C GLY A 428 -11.93 1.93 8.69
N GLU A 429 -10.99 1.16 9.24
CA GLU A 429 -10.35 0.07 8.50
C GLU A 429 -11.33 -1.12 8.36
N SER A 430 -11.28 -1.80 7.22
CA SER A 430 -12.09 -3.00 6.97
C SER A 430 -11.21 -4.17 6.54
N LEU A 431 -11.58 -5.38 6.94
CA LEU A 431 -10.93 -6.62 6.56
C LEU A 431 -11.91 -7.47 5.75
N ALA A 432 -11.58 -7.75 4.49
CA ALA A 432 -12.43 -8.55 3.61
C ALA A 432 -11.84 -9.94 3.36
N PHE A 433 -12.70 -10.94 3.24
CA PHE A 433 -12.34 -12.31 2.89
C PHE A 433 -13.12 -12.76 1.65
N ALA A 434 -12.50 -13.63 0.85
CA ALA A 434 -13.26 -14.47 -0.06
C ALA A 434 -14.13 -15.43 0.77
N PRO A 435 -15.38 -15.75 0.34
CA PRO A 435 -16.28 -16.61 1.11
C PRO A 435 -15.63 -17.92 1.60
N GLN A 436 -14.93 -18.62 0.70
CA GLN A 436 -14.25 -19.87 1.03
C GLN A 436 -13.13 -19.69 2.06
N ALA A 437 -12.40 -18.58 2.00
CA ALA A 437 -11.35 -18.27 2.96
C ALA A 437 -11.94 -17.92 4.34
N TRP A 438 -13.05 -17.18 4.36
CA TRP A 438 -13.79 -16.90 5.60
C TRP A 438 -14.29 -18.19 6.26
N ASP A 439 -14.91 -19.07 5.48
CA ASP A 439 -15.42 -20.35 5.97
C ASP A 439 -14.29 -21.23 6.52
N ALA A 440 -13.12 -21.27 5.86
CA ALA A 440 -11.96 -22.00 6.35
C ALA A 440 -11.45 -21.44 7.69
N VAL A 441 -11.34 -20.11 7.82
CA VAL A 441 -10.93 -19.45 9.08
C VAL A 441 -11.93 -19.75 10.19
N ARG A 442 -13.23 -19.58 9.92
CA ARG A 442 -14.33 -19.82 10.87
C ARG A 442 -14.36 -21.28 11.32
N THR A 443 -14.32 -22.22 10.38
CA THR A 443 -14.36 -23.66 10.66
C THR A 443 -13.19 -24.07 11.56
N ARG A 444 -11.98 -23.61 11.25
CA ARG A 444 -10.79 -23.93 12.07
C ARG A 444 -10.92 -23.44 13.51
N VAL A 445 -11.48 -22.24 13.72
CA VAL A 445 -11.71 -21.69 15.07
C VAL A 445 -12.73 -22.53 15.84
N LEU A 446 -13.84 -22.89 15.19
CA LEU A 446 -14.89 -23.69 15.81
C LEU A 446 -14.41 -25.12 16.13
N ASP A 447 -13.64 -25.75 15.25
CA ASP A 447 -13.08 -27.08 15.46
C ASP A 447 -12.10 -27.11 16.63
N VAL A 448 -11.21 -26.12 16.73
CA VAL A 448 -10.26 -26.02 17.85
C VAL A 448 -10.99 -25.85 19.18
N LEU A 449 -12.07 -25.07 19.22
CA LEU A 449 -12.90 -24.94 20.42
C LEU A 449 -13.67 -26.23 20.73
N ARG A 450 -14.22 -26.91 19.72
CA ARG A 450 -14.91 -28.19 19.89
C ARG A 450 -13.98 -29.24 20.49
N ASP A 451 -12.77 -29.36 19.95
CA ASP A 451 -11.73 -30.27 20.44
C ASP A 451 -11.23 -29.89 21.84
N TYR A 452 -11.21 -28.59 22.17
CA TYR A 452 -10.83 -28.12 23.49
C TYR A 452 -11.88 -28.47 24.54
N HIS A 453 -13.16 -28.20 24.26
CA HIS A 453 -14.26 -28.52 25.16
C HIS A 453 -14.46 -30.03 25.34
N ALA A 454 -14.27 -30.83 24.28
CA ALA A 454 -14.34 -32.29 24.38
C ALA A 454 -13.24 -32.88 25.29
N ARG A 455 -12.04 -32.28 25.28
CA ARG A 455 -10.92 -32.71 26.14
C ARG A 455 -11.01 -32.19 27.57
N LEU A 456 -11.54 -30.98 27.75
CA LEU A 456 -11.66 -30.31 29.04
C LEU A 456 -13.08 -29.74 29.21
N PRO A 457 -14.10 -30.59 29.47
CA PRO A 457 -15.49 -30.14 29.59
C PRO A 457 -15.72 -29.15 30.74
N ASP A 458 -14.91 -29.28 31.79
CA ASP A 458 -14.99 -28.44 32.98
C ASP A 458 -14.35 -27.06 32.81
N GLU A 459 -13.68 -26.77 31.68
CA GLU A 459 -13.11 -25.45 31.40
C GLU A 459 -14.12 -24.58 30.61
N PRO A 460 -14.24 -23.27 30.95
CA PRO A 460 -15.26 -22.40 30.37
C PRO A 460 -14.93 -21.97 28.93
N GLY A 461 -13.68 -22.13 28.48
CA GLY A 461 -13.24 -21.77 27.14
C GLY A 461 -11.76 -21.37 27.09
N LEU A 462 -11.36 -20.71 26.01
CA LEU A 462 -9.99 -20.21 25.79
C LEU A 462 -9.93 -18.68 25.86
N ASP A 463 -8.82 -18.13 26.33
CA ASP A 463 -8.56 -16.70 26.15
C ASP A 463 -8.32 -16.37 24.67
N ALA A 464 -8.63 -15.13 24.26
CA ALA A 464 -8.53 -14.72 22.86
C ALA A 464 -7.14 -14.96 22.26
N ALA A 465 -6.07 -14.64 22.98
CA ALA A 465 -4.71 -14.72 22.46
C ALA A 465 -4.27 -16.19 22.28
N ARG A 466 -4.63 -17.07 23.22
CA ARG A 466 -4.37 -18.51 23.11
C ARG A 466 -5.19 -19.15 22.01
N LEU A 467 -6.46 -18.78 21.86
CA LEU A 467 -7.29 -19.26 20.76
C LEU A 467 -6.68 -18.87 19.40
N GLY A 468 -6.18 -17.64 19.26
CA GLY A 468 -5.48 -17.21 18.05
C GLY A 468 -4.22 -18.02 17.76
N ARG A 469 -3.38 -18.28 18.78
CA ARG A 469 -2.17 -19.10 18.62
C ARG A 469 -2.47 -20.56 18.25
N MET A 470 -3.56 -21.13 18.76
CA MET A 470 -3.97 -22.52 18.47
C MET A 470 -4.60 -22.69 17.09
N THR A 471 -5.17 -21.63 16.54
CA THR A 471 -5.87 -21.64 15.24
C THR A 471 -4.96 -21.14 14.13
N TRP A 472 -4.53 -19.89 14.20
CA TRP A 472 -3.79 -19.18 13.15
C TRP A 472 -2.64 -18.34 13.73
N PRO A 473 -1.50 -18.95 14.09
CA PRO A 473 -0.38 -18.24 14.74
C PRO A 473 0.26 -17.18 13.84
N SER A 474 0.08 -17.29 12.52
CA SER A 474 0.59 -16.31 11.54
C SER A 474 -0.30 -15.06 11.40
N LEU A 475 -1.49 -15.05 12.00
CA LEU A 475 -2.41 -13.92 11.94
C LEU A 475 -2.00 -12.87 12.97
N ASP A 476 -1.88 -11.62 12.56
CA ASP A 476 -1.57 -10.53 13.48
C ASP A 476 -2.72 -10.27 14.46
N ALA A 477 -2.40 -9.60 15.57
CA ALA A 477 -3.33 -9.38 16.67
C ALA A 477 -4.55 -8.52 16.28
N TRP A 478 -4.40 -7.60 15.34
CA TRP A 478 -5.50 -6.75 14.88
C TRP A 478 -6.48 -7.58 14.04
N ARG A 479 -5.99 -8.28 13.01
CA ARG A 479 -6.85 -9.15 12.17
C ARG A 479 -7.56 -10.19 13.01
N TRP A 480 -6.84 -10.83 13.94
CA TRP A 480 -7.42 -11.80 14.85
C TRP A 480 -8.58 -11.21 15.67
N ARG A 481 -8.39 -10.00 16.21
CA ARG A 481 -9.44 -9.30 16.96
C ARG A 481 -10.69 -9.06 16.10
N VAL A 482 -10.51 -8.61 14.86
CA VAL A 482 -11.63 -8.37 13.93
C VAL A 482 -12.39 -9.67 13.64
N VAL A 483 -11.67 -10.77 13.38
CA VAL A 483 -12.25 -12.10 13.14
C VAL A 483 -13.09 -12.58 14.31
N VAL A 484 -12.55 -12.61 15.54
CA VAL A 484 -13.31 -13.12 16.70
C VAL A 484 -14.48 -12.22 17.07
N GLN A 485 -14.38 -10.91 16.87
CA GLN A 485 -15.48 -9.98 17.09
C GLN A 485 -16.60 -10.18 16.06
N ALA A 486 -16.27 -10.44 14.80
CA ALA A 486 -17.27 -10.80 13.79
C ALA A 486 -17.99 -12.11 14.17
N MET A 487 -17.25 -13.13 14.59
CA MET A 487 -17.81 -14.41 15.04
C MET A 487 -18.59 -14.32 16.36
N LEU A 488 -18.39 -13.28 17.17
CA LEU A 488 -19.21 -13.00 18.33
C LEU A 488 -20.55 -12.36 17.92
N ARG A 489 -20.50 -11.41 16.96
CA ARG A 489 -21.68 -10.71 16.47
C ARG A 489 -22.63 -11.61 15.68
N ASP A 490 -22.10 -12.56 14.91
CA ASP A 490 -22.89 -13.53 14.15
C ASP A 490 -23.41 -14.72 15.01
N GLY A 491 -23.05 -14.75 16.30
CA GLY A 491 -23.44 -15.79 17.24
C GLY A 491 -22.71 -17.12 17.08
N ALA A 492 -21.66 -17.21 16.27
CA ALA A 492 -20.85 -18.43 16.15
C ALA A 492 -20.00 -18.70 17.40
N LEU A 493 -19.62 -17.65 18.12
CA LEU A 493 -18.93 -17.69 19.40
C LEU A 493 -19.74 -17.00 20.49
N ALA A 494 -19.54 -17.44 21.72
CA ALA A 494 -20.00 -16.77 22.92
C ALA A 494 -18.79 -16.41 23.79
N ARG A 495 -18.98 -15.40 24.65
CA ARG A 495 -17.93 -14.92 25.56
C ARG A 495 -18.48 -14.78 26.97
N THR A 496 -17.78 -15.36 27.94
CA THR A 496 -18.05 -15.20 29.37
C THR A 496 -16.80 -14.64 30.05
N GLY A 497 -16.82 -13.35 30.41
CA GLY A 497 -15.66 -12.66 30.97
C GLY A 497 -14.47 -12.61 29.98
N ALA A 498 -13.38 -13.30 30.30
CA ALA A 498 -12.20 -13.40 29.44
C ALA A 498 -12.24 -14.62 28.48
N TRP A 499 -13.21 -15.52 28.65
CA TRP A 499 -13.24 -16.83 28.01
C TRP A 499 -14.13 -16.83 26.76
N TRP A 500 -13.58 -17.35 25.67
CA TRP A 500 -14.24 -17.54 24.38
C TRP A 500 -14.60 -19.01 24.23
N HIS A 501 -15.85 -19.29 23.91
CA HIS A 501 -16.38 -20.65 23.83
C HIS A 501 -17.48 -20.76 22.75
N LEU A 502 -17.92 -22.00 22.52
CA LEU A 502 -19.08 -22.25 21.66
C LEU A 502 -20.34 -21.83 22.43
N PRO A 503 -21.36 -21.26 21.77
CA PRO A 503 -22.62 -20.88 22.42
C PRO A 503 -23.32 -22.06 23.11
N THR A 504 -23.13 -23.27 22.59
CA THR A 504 -23.67 -24.52 23.13
C THR A 504 -22.85 -25.08 24.28
N HIS A 505 -21.61 -24.64 24.48
CA HIS A 505 -20.76 -25.13 25.57
C HIS A 505 -21.12 -24.41 26.86
N ARG A 506 -21.53 -25.19 27.85
CA ARG A 506 -21.70 -24.76 29.23
C ARG A 506 -20.96 -25.77 30.11
N VAL A 507 -20.33 -25.29 31.17
CA VAL A 507 -19.75 -26.18 32.18
C VAL A 507 -20.89 -26.91 32.85
N GLU A 508 -21.14 -28.17 32.47
CA GLU A 508 -22.19 -29.00 33.06
C GLU A 508 -21.74 -29.60 34.38
N MET A 509 -22.67 -29.69 35.32
CA MET A 509 -22.49 -30.37 36.59
C MET A 509 -23.23 -31.68 36.54
N THR A 510 -22.61 -32.76 37.04
CA THR A 510 -23.34 -34.01 37.29
C THR A 510 -24.46 -33.78 38.30
N ASP A 511 -25.50 -34.62 38.34
CA ASP A 511 -26.60 -34.48 39.30
C ASP A 511 -26.11 -34.39 40.76
N ALA A 512 -25.06 -35.14 41.09
CA ALA A 512 -24.43 -35.12 42.41
C ALA A 512 -23.65 -33.83 42.70
N GLU A 513 -23.09 -33.19 41.68
CA GLU A 513 -22.44 -31.88 41.80
C GLU A 513 -23.47 -30.74 41.85
N SER A 514 -24.55 -30.84 41.09
CA SER A 514 -25.68 -29.90 41.12
C SER A 514 -26.36 -29.90 42.48
N ALA A 515 -26.65 -31.06 43.06
CA ALA A 515 -27.20 -31.18 44.42
C ALA A 515 -26.26 -30.58 45.47
N LEU A 516 -24.93 -30.81 45.34
CA LEU A 516 -23.96 -30.20 46.24
C LEU A 516 -23.85 -28.69 46.03
N ALA A 517 -23.94 -28.19 44.79
CA ALA A 517 -23.95 -26.76 44.50
C ALA A 517 -25.18 -26.06 45.08
N GLU A 518 -26.36 -26.68 45.00
CA GLU A 518 -27.59 -26.18 45.63
C GLU A 518 -27.48 -26.14 47.15
N ALA A 519 -26.79 -27.11 47.77
CA ALA A 519 -26.52 -27.09 49.22
C ALA A 519 -25.47 -26.04 49.63
N LEU A 520 -24.48 -25.76 48.77
CA LEU A 520 -23.42 -24.78 49.04
C LEU A 520 -23.86 -23.32 48.83
N THR A 521 -24.76 -23.06 47.88
CA THR A 521 -25.16 -21.70 47.50
C THR A 521 -25.76 -20.91 48.68
N PRO A 522 -26.67 -21.45 49.51
CA PRO A 522 -27.20 -20.76 50.69
C PRO A 522 -26.12 -20.45 51.74
N LEU A 523 -25.14 -21.34 51.92
CA LEU A 523 -24.05 -21.14 52.89
C LEU A 523 -23.16 -19.96 52.49
N LEU A 524 -22.91 -19.78 51.19
CA LEU A 524 -22.19 -18.63 50.66
C LEU A 524 -23.01 -17.34 50.82
N ALA A 525 -24.28 -17.38 50.44
CA ALA A 525 -25.17 -16.21 50.50
C ALA A 525 -25.41 -15.72 51.95
N GLN A 526 -25.54 -16.64 52.91
CA GLN A 526 -25.66 -16.30 54.35
C GLN A 526 -24.41 -15.59 54.89
N GLY A 527 -23.24 -15.95 54.37
CA GLY A 527 -21.98 -15.33 54.77
C GLY A 527 -21.79 -13.89 54.28
N ARG A 528 -22.53 -13.45 53.26
CA ARG A 528 -22.39 -12.14 52.58
C ARG A 528 -20.92 -11.78 52.30
N PHE A 529 -20.31 -11.02 53.20
CA PHE A 529 -18.95 -10.49 53.06
C PHE A 529 -17.86 -11.34 53.77
N ASP A 530 -18.24 -12.33 54.60
CA ASP A 530 -17.31 -13.30 55.19
C ASP A 530 -17.86 -14.73 55.09
N PRO A 531 -17.88 -15.31 53.88
CA PRO A 531 -18.37 -16.67 53.66
C PRO A 531 -17.46 -17.72 54.33
N PRO A 532 -18.03 -18.90 54.68
CA PRO A 532 -17.25 -19.99 55.28
C PRO A 532 -16.15 -20.49 54.34
N TRP A 533 -15.06 -21.02 54.90
CA TRP A 533 -13.99 -21.64 54.11
C TRP A 533 -14.43 -22.99 53.55
N VAL A 534 -13.75 -23.47 52.50
CA VAL A 534 -14.00 -24.81 51.90
C VAL A 534 -14.03 -25.92 52.96
N ARG A 535 -13.10 -25.89 53.92
CA ARG A 535 -13.06 -26.85 55.03
C ARG A 535 -14.33 -26.82 55.88
N ASP A 536 -14.79 -25.63 56.22
CA ASP A 536 -15.92 -25.46 57.13
C ASP A 536 -17.24 -25.85 56.44
N MET A 537 -17.37 -25.54 55.15
CA MET A 537 -18.45 -26.05 54.30
C MET A 537 -18.42 -27.57 54.15
N GLY A 538 -17.22 -28.16 53.99
CA GLY A 538 -17.04 -29.62 53.95
C GLY A 538 -17.47 -30.31 55.26
N ARG A 539 -17.15 -29.71 56.41
CA ARG A 539 -17.62 -30.20 57.72
C ARG A 539 -19.12 -30.07 57.89
N ALA A 540 -19.70 -28.92 57.54
CA ALA A 540 -21.13 -28.65 57.68
C ALA A 540 -21.98 -29.61 56.84
N LEU A 541 -21.53 -29.94 55.63
CA LEU A 541 -22.25 -30.83 54.70
C LEU A 541 -21.79 -32.29 54.77
N SER A 542 -20.81 -32.62 55.63
CA SER A 542 -20.19 -33.95 55.71
C SER A 542 -19.66 -34.47 54.36
N VAL A 543 -19.03 -33.59 53.57
CA VAL A 543 -18.46 -33.89 52.25
C VAL A 543 -16.94 -33.64 52.27
N PRO A 544 -16.11 -34.50 51.61
CA PRO A 544 -14.67 -34.28 51.51
C PRO A 544 -14.31 -32.89 50.93
N GLU A 545 -13.30 -32.23 51.51
CA GLU A 545 -12.88 -30.87 51.13
C GLU A 545 -12.55 -30.76 49.64
N GLU A 546 -11.89 -31.77 49.05
CA GLU A 546 -11.57 -31.79 47.61
C GLU A 546 -12.82 -31.75 46.73
N ARG A 547 -13.91 -32.40 47.16
CA ARG A 547 -15.15 -32.44 46.39
C ARG A 547 -15.89 -31.11 46.48
N VAL A 548 -15.93 -30.48 47.65
CA VAL A 548 -16.45 -29.11 47.84
C VAL A 548 -15.63 -28.11 47.01
N ARG A 549 -14.30 -28.19 47.06
CA ARG A 549 -13.41 -27.34 46.26
C ARG A 549 -13.66 -27.49 44.77
N THR A 550 -13.86 -28.73 44.30
CA THR A 550 -14.10 -29.02 42.88
C THR A 550 -15.41 -28.40 42.41
N VAL A 551 -16.51 -28.58 43.17
CA VAL A 551 -17.82 -27.97 42.84
C VAL A 551 -17.78 -26.45 42.90
N LEU A 552 -17.12 -25.85 43.89
CA LEU A 552 -16.96 -24.39 43.97
C LEU A 552 -16.12 -23.83 42.82
N ARG A 553 -15.09 -24.55 42.36
CA ARG A 553 -14.35 -24.18 41.15
C ARG A 553 -15.22 -24.26 39.89
N LYS A 554 -16.09 -25.28 39.76
CA LYS A 554 -17.06 -25.36 38.65
C LYS A 554 -18.06 -24.21 38.70
N LEU A 555 -18.62 -23.90 39.87
CA LEU A 555 -19.48 -22.74 40.08
C LEU A 555 -18.74 -21.43 39.73
N ALA A 556 -17.44 -21.34 40.02
CA ALA A 556 -16.65 -20.17 39.70
C ALA A 556 -16.45 -19.99 38.19
N ARG A 557 -16.23 -21.10 37.48
CA ARG A 557 -16.14 -21.12 36.02
C ARG A 557 -17.48 -20.82 35.33
N GLN A 558 -18.60 -21.16 35.96
CA GLN A 558 -19.95 -20.74 35.54
C GLN A 558 -20.26 -19.27 35.86
N GLY A 559 -19.37 -18.54 36.55
CA GLY A 559 -19.58 -17.15 36.96
C GLY A 559 -20.55 -16.98 38.13
N ARG A 560 -20.97 -18.05 38.81
CA ARG A 560 -21.91 -18.00 39.94
C ARG A 560 -21.24 -17.64 41.27
N VAL A 561 -19.94 -17.92 41.39
CA VAL A 561 -19.12 -17.59 42.56
C VAL A 561 -17.76 -17.06 42.10
N HIS A 562 -17.05 -16.35 42.97
CA HIS A 562 -15.72 -15.81 42.68
C HIS A 562 -14.71 -16.27 43.71
N GLN A 563 -13.57 -16.76 43.24
CA GLN A 563 -12.47 -17.15 44.11
C GLN A 563 -11.60 -15.94 44.45
N ILE A 564 -11.77 -15.38 45.65
CA ILE A 564 -10.97 -14.25 46.13
C ILE A 564 -9.55 -14.73 46.44
N VAL A 565 -9.43 -15.75 47.29
CA VAL A 565 -8.16 -16.43 47.65
C VAL A 565 -8.32 -17.95 47.63
N LYS A 566 -7.20 -18.69 47.80
CA LYS A 566 -7.24 -20.16 47.86
C LYS A 566 -8.22 -20.61 48.96
N ASP A 567 -9.17 -21.47 48.59
CA ASP A 567 -10.19 -22.06 49.47
C ASP A 567 -11.21 -21.09 50.08
N LEU A 568 -11.37 -19.90 49.48
CA LEU A 568 -12.39 -18.93 49.84
C LEU A 568 -13.14 -18.42 48.60
N PHE A 569 -14.45 -18.65 48.58
CA PHE A 569 -15.33 -18.32 47.46
C PHE A 569 -16.46 -17.40 47.95
N PHE A 570 -16.86 -16.45 47.12
CA PHE A 570 -17.97 -15.54 47.37
C PHE A 570 -19.03 -15.74 46.31
N ASP A 571 -20.30 -15.60 46.64
CA ASP A 571 -21.37 -15.57 45.63
C ASP A 571 -21.28 -14.30 44.76
N ASP A 572 -21.78 -14.38 43.54
CA ASP A 572 -21.73 -13.27 42.59
C ASP A 572 -22.42 -11.99 43.11
N ALA A 573 -23.57 -12.12 43.77
CA ALA A 573 -24.32 -10.96 44.28
C ALA A 573 -23.54 -10.20 45.37
N SER A 574 -22.85 -10.92 46.27
CA SER A 574 -21.96 -10.32 47.26
C SER A 574 -20.79 -9.58 46.61
N VAL A 575 -20.18 -10.15 45.56
CA VAL A 575 -19.06 -9.49 44.85
C VAL A 575 -19.53 -8.28 44.06
N GLN A 576 -20.70 -8.33 43.43
CA GLN A 576 -21.32 -7.17 42.78
C GLN A 576 -21.58 -6.04 43.79
N THR A 577 -22.07 -6.38 44.99
CA THR A 577 -22.27 -5.39 46.06
C THR A 577 -20.95 -4.76 46.51
N LEU A 578 -19.90 -5.57 46.68
CA LEU A 578 -18.55 -5.09 47.03
C LEU A 578 -17.96 -4.19 45.93
N ALA A 579 -18.16 -4.53 44.66
CA ALA A 579 -17.75 -3.69 43.54
C ALA A 579 -18.54 -2.36 43.50
N GLY A 580 -19.85 -2.42 43.77
CA GLY A 580 -20.72 -1.25 43.89
C GLY A 580 -20.24 -0.28 44.96
N MET A 581 -19.84 -0.78 46.15
CA MET A 581 -19.26 0.06 47.21
C MET A 581 -17.99 0.81 46.77
N ILE A 582 -17.16 0.20 45.91
CA ILE A 582 -15.97 0.86 45.34
C ILE A 582 -16.39 1.94 44.34
N ALA A 583 -17.41 1.67 43.52
CA ALA A 583 -17.95 2.63 42.56
C ALA A 583 -18.59 3.84 43.27
N ASP A 584 -19.41 3.60 44.30
CA ASP A 584 -20.09 4.62 45.10
C ASP A 584 -19.12 5.51 45.87
N ALA A 585 -17.95 4.97 46.26
CA ALA A 585 -16.83 5.72 46.83
C ALA A 585 -16.06 6.56 45.78
N GLY A 586 -16.68 6.88 44.63
CA GLY A 586 -16.06 7.64 43.54
C GLY A 586 -14.99 6.85 42.77
N GLY A 587 -15.02 5.52 42.82
CA GLY A 587 -14.07 4.65 42.13
C GLY A 587 -12.66 4.66 42.73
N LYS A 588 -12.47 5.17 43.94
CA LYS A 588 -11.16 5.25 44.60
C LYS A 588 -11.32 4.99 46.10
N VAL A 589 -10.69 3.91 46.59
CA VAL A 589 -10.85 3.49 47.99
C VAL A 589 -9.52 3.10 48.63
N GLU A 590 -9.34 3.46 49.91
CA GLU A 590 -8.26 2.98 50.77
C GLU A 590 -8.68 1.71 51.52
N ALA A 591 -7.72 0.84 51.84
CA ALA A 591 -8.00 -0.42 52.53
C ALA A 591 -8.68 -0.23 53.91
N GLY A 592 -8.40 0.88 54.61
CA GLY A 592 -9.06 1.24 55.88
C GLY A 592 -10.54 1.60 55.69
N ALA A 593 -10.83 2.49 54.74
CA ALA A 593 -12.20 2.89 54.42
C ALA A 593 -13.05 1.72 53.90
N PHE A 594 -12.44 0.84 53.08
CA PHE A 594 -13.13 -0.37 52.59
C PHE A 594 -13.43 -1.36 53.72
N ARG A 595 -12.51 -1.53 54.68
CA ARG A 595 -12.74 -2.34 55.88
C ARG A 595 -13.94 -1.83 56.68
N ASP A 596 -14.00 -0.53 56.91
CA ASP A 596 -15.04 0.09 57.73
C ASP A 596 -16.41 0.03 57.04
N ALA A 597 -16.44 0.19 55.70
CA ALA A 597 -17.65 0.05 54.90
C ALA A 597 -18.19 -1.39 54.82
N THR A 598 -17.31 -2.39 54.87
CA THR A 598 -17.68 -3.81 54.75
C THR A 598 -17.88 -4.52 56.09
N GLY A 599 -17.44 -3.91 57.21
CA GLY A 599 -17.47 -4.51 58.54
C GLY A 599 -16.50 -5.70 58.71
N LEU A 600 -15.56 -5.87 57.77
CA LEU A 600 -14.64 -7.01 57.74
C LEU A 600 -13.36 -6.73 58.52
N GLY A 601 -12.59 -7.79 58.81
CA GLY A 601 -11.22 -7.62 59.30
C GLY A 601 -10.27 -7.04 58.24
N ARG A 602 -9.24 -6.29 58.67
CA ARG A 602 -8.24 -5.65 57.77
C ARG A 602 -7.65 -6.62 56.74
N LYS A 603 -7.34 -7.85 57.14
CA LYS A 603 -6.80 -8.89 56.26
C LYS A 603 -7.76 -9.25 55.12
N ARG A 604 -9.07 -9.35 55.40
CA ARG A 604 -10.09 -9.74 54.43
C ARG A 604 -10.36 -8.63 53.42
N ALA A 605 -10.46 -7.38 53.90
CA ALA A 605 -10.60 -6.20 53.07
C ALA A 605 -9.47 -6.11 52.01
N ILE A 606 -8.22 -6.33 52.43
CA ILE A 606 -7.07 -6.33 51.51
C ILE A 606 -7.17 -7.43 50.46
N GLN A 607 -7.53 -8.67 50.86
CA GLN A 607 -7.67 -9.79 49.93
C GLN A 607 -8.72 -9.53 48.84
N ILE A 608 -9.83 -8.88 49.19
CA ILE A 608 -10.89 -8.52 48.24
C ILE A 608 -10.40 -7.45 47.26
N LEU A 609 -9.71 -6.42 47.76
CA LEU A 609 -9.14 -5.37 46.90
C LEU A 609 -8.07 -5.92 45.94
N GLU A 610 -7.21 -6.83 46.41
CA GLU A 610 -6.23 -7.54 45.57
C GLU A 610 -6.91 -8.41 44.51
N PHE A 611 -8.06 -9.01 44.82
CA PHE A 611 -8.86 -9.74 43.83
C PHE A 611 -9.36 -8.82 42.71
N PHE A 612 -9.91 -7.65 43.05
CA PHE A 612 -10.37 -6.69 42.04
C PHE A 612 -9.23 -6.11 41.20
N ASP A 613 -8.04 -5.98 41.78
CA ASP A 613 -6.84 -5.60 41.04
C ASP A 613 -6.44 -6.68 40.02
N ARG A 614 -6.45 -7.95 40.44
CA ARG A 614 -6.16 -9.11 39.57
C ARG A 614 -7.22 -9.31 38.49
N ALA A 615 -8.48 -9.10 38.82
CA ALA A 615 -9.60 -9.17 37.89
C ALA A 615 -9.63 -7.99 36.90
N GLY A 616 -8.80 -6.98 37.11
CA GLY A 616 -8.67 -5.82 36.22
C GLY A 616 -9.76 -4.75 36.41
N TYR A 617 -10.57 -4.85 37.46
CA TYR A 617 -11.57 -3.86 37.82
C TYR A 617 -10.94 -2.62 38.47
N THR A 618 -10.05 -2.86 39.44
CA THR A 618 -9.24 -1.82 40.08
C THR A 618 -7.77 -1.95 39.70
N ARG A 619 -6.98 -0.97 40.11
CA ARG A 619 -5.52 -1.00 40.11
C ARG A 619 -5.03 -0.28 41.37
N ARG A 620 -4.08 -0.89 42.08
CA ARG A 620 -3.37 -0.24 43.17
C ARG A 620 -2.46 0.88 42.67
N VAL A 621 -2.62 2.07 43.24
CA VAL A 621 -1.81 3.28 43.02
C VAL A 621 -1.44 3.86 44.38
N GLY A 622 -0.24 3.54 44.87
CA GLY A 622 0.17 3.85 46.24
C GLY A 622 -0.69 3.11 47.27
N ASP A 623 -1.33 3.86 48.15
CA ASP A 623 -2.23 3.34 49.20
C ASP A 623 -3.69 3.20 48.73
N TRP A 624 -3.99 3.59 47.49
CA TRP A 624 -5.33 3.61 46.92
C TRP A 624 -5.56 2.48 45.93
N HIS A 625 -6.77 1.96 45.90
CA HIS A 625 -7.27 1.11 44.81
C HIS A 625 -8.22 1.93 43.95
N VAL A 626 -7.85 2.13 42.69
CA VAL A 626 -8.57 3.00 41.75
C VAL A 626 -9.20 2.16 40.65
N ARG A 627 -10.49 2.37 40.39
CA ARG A 627 -11.24 1.75 39.29
C ARG A 627 -10.64 2.15 37.94
N ARG A 628 -10.47 1.19 37.03
CA ARG A 628 -9.91 1.46 35.70
C ARG A 628 -10.92 2.23 34.81
N PRO A 629 -10.45 3.13 33.92
CA PRO A 629 -11.34 3.83 32.99
C PRO A 629 -12.15 2.83 32.13
N GLY A 630 -13.47 3.00 32.08
CA GLY A 630 -14.37 2.14 31.31
C GLY A 630 -14.59 0.72 31.86
N ALA A 631 -14.04 0.38 33.03
CA ALA A 631 -14.28 -0.92 33.65
C ALA A 631 -15.60 -0.91 34.41
N GLU A 632 -16.55 -1.76 34.03
CA GLU A 632 -17.78 -2.04 34.78
C GLU A 632 -17.74 -3.48 35.29
N TRP A 633 -18.13 -3.67 36.55
CA TRP A 633 -18.25 -5.01 37.11
C TRP A 633 -19.63 -5.55 36.78
N GLY A 634 -19.72 -6.69 36.11
CA GLY A 634 -21.00 -7.32 35.76
C GLY A 634 -21.71 -6.78 34.52
N ALA A 635 -21.13 -5.83 33.78
CA ALA A 635 -21.60 -5.50 32.44
C ALA A 635 -21.18 -6.61 31.46
N ALA A 636 -22.15 -7.47 31.14
CA ALA A 636 -22.05 -8.48 30.09
C ALA A 636 -22.02 -7.83 28.69
#